data_AF-A0A0N0LJE7-F1
#
_entry.id   AF-A0A0N0LJE7-F1
#
_cell.length_a   1.000
_cell.length_b   1.000
_cell.length_c   1.000
_cell.angle_alpha   90.00
_cell.angle_beta   90.00
_cell.angle_gamma   90.00
#
_symmetry.space_group_name_H-M   'P 1'
#
loop_
_entity.id
_entity.type
_entity.pdbx_description
1 polymer ?
#
loop_
_entity_poly.entity_id
_entity_poly.type
_entity_poly.pdbx_seq_one_letter_code
_entity_poly.pdbx_strand_id
1 'polypeptide(L)'
;MIKKILFLCIIQCSMLGFSQNLRPIAQKISEYHIQNKDFKRYTLFEVNTTSNKAMEYKRAATDITVLSLNVGELQQIIKDKPQVIEISFPFQGNKNVTVELYKNQILTNDFKVNTNKGEITNYTPGVYYQGIVKGDDSSVVAFSFFDNDIVGVASTSELGNIILGKAKNSNDFVSYSESKLTGANPFICGVDELKENKSQKISHNPATVKKALTENCVRLYYEICYTPYQNNGSNITTTTNWITAIHNNIATLYSNDDIRTALNEVFIWTTPDPYTAGYSANLSNFRVNRPVFNGDLAHLINAPATTSVAYLNSLCGANRYAYSGISQTYNNVPVYSWTIQAMTHEMGHALGSPHTHSCSWNGNSTAIDGCGPQIGYTEGCTGPIPSSTVKGSIMSYCHLVSGVGISFNNGFGPQPAALIRNTVDSKACLGQNCITPCAITITELNISNVTQNGANAAITDAVSTLWKYKMATMDGAIVSSGNTSNQTVNFTNLQPATYYKLSVGTDCSVGYQRSQIFLTDAEWCGGALFTDTGGQVGNYGNNETIVKTFYPTSGALTLMFTEFALEKDYDFLYIYNGPSTASPMFTNGNALTGNTLPGTFTSTHSSGAITVRFVSDEDYNDTGWKANFSCGVLAVGDDNLKYNPVNIFPNPVKNKVTISSKEGLKSYKIYNESGRLIQSASSLKGNKMDVNLSSIQAGNYVVSIETEKQTINKKLIKQ
;
A
#
# COMPACT_ATOMS: atom_id res chain seq x y z
N MET A 1 47.71 -37.15 3.27
CA MET A 1 46.52 -36.57 3.94
C MET A 1 45.83 -35.45 3.15
N ILE A 2 46.54 -34.72 2.27
CA ILE A 2 45.96 -33.58 1.53
C ILE A 2 44.91 -33.96 0.46
N LYS A 3 45.00 -35.15 -0.16
CA LYS A 3 44.01 -35.60 -1.16
C LYS A 3 42.64 -36.03 -0.57
N LYS A 4 42.57 -36.40 0.72
CA LYS A 4 41.29 -36.76 1.38
C LYS A 4 40.51 -35.55 1.87
N ILE A 5 41.20 -34.44 2.17
CA ILE A 5 40.56 -33.18 2.60
C ILE A 5 39.95 -32.44 1.40
N LEU A 6 40.60 -32.48 0.23
CA LEU A 6 40.06 -31.86 -0.98
C LEU A 6 38.77 -32.56 -1.48
N PHE A 7 38.66 -33.88 -1.30
CA PHE A 7 37.45 -34.63 -1.68
C PHE A 7 36.29 -34.38 -0.70
N LEU A 8 36.57 -34.14 0.59
CA LEU A 8 35.57 -33.76 1.59
C LEU A 8 35.03 -32.33 1.35
N CYS A 9 35.90 -31.38 0.95
CA CYS A 9 35.49 -30.02 0.62
C CYS A 9 34.69 -29.94 -0.69
N ILE A 10 34.98 -30.80 -1.68
CA ILE A 10 34.20 -30.85 -2.94
C ILE A 10 32.81 -31.46 -2.69
N ILE A 11 32.65 -32.40 -1.75
CA ILE A 11 31.34 -32.95 -1.35
C ILE A 11 30.56 -31.93 -0.50
N GLN A 12 31.21 -31.10 0.33
CA GLN A 12 30.52 -30.01 1.05
C GLN A 12 30.14 -28.82 0.16
N CYS A 13 30.91 -28.51 -0.89
CA CYS A 13 30.55 -27.46 -1.86
C CYS A 13 29.49 -27.90 -2.88
N SER A 14 29.27 -29.21 -3.08
CA SER A 14 28.20 -29.71 -3.95
C SER A 14 26.86 -29.90 -3.24
N MET A 15 26.82 -29.86 -1.90
CA MET A 15 25.58 -29.85 -1.11
C MET A 15 24.97 -28.45 -0.90
N LEU A 16 25.70 -27.38 -1.25
CA LEU A 16 25.22 -25.99 -1.14
C LEU A 16 24.74 -25.42 -2.49
N GLY A 17 24.70 -26.25 -3.55
CA GLY A 17 24.41 -25.84 -4.92
C GLY A 17 22.98 -26.12 -5.44
N PHE A 18 22.07 -26.66 -4.61
CA PHE A 18 20.72 -27.05 -5.05
C PHE A 18 19.59 -26.64 -4.08
N SER A 19 19.72 -25.52 -3.37
CA SER A 19 18.51 -24.90 -2.79
C SER A 19 17.81 -24.09 -3.88
N GLN A 20 17.07 -24.76 -4.76
CA GLN A 20 15.89 -24.10 -5.31
C GLN A 20 15.05 -23.71 -4.09
N ASN A 21 14.73 -22.43 -3.91
CA ASN A 21 13.93 -21.97 -2.77
C ASN A 21 12.57 -22.67 -2.82
N LEU A 22 12.43 -23.75 -2.04
CA LEU A 22 11.20 -24.50 -1.91
C LEU A 22 10.08 -23.55 -1.49
N ARG A 23 8.88 -23.74 -2.04
CA ARG A 23 7.72 -23.01 -1.55
C ARG A 23 7.43 -23.41 -0.10
N PRO A 24 6.78 -22.55 0.71
CA PRO A 24 6.63 -22.74 2.16
C PRO A 24 6.07 -24.12 2.57
N ILE A 25 5.13 -24.67 1.81
CA ILE A 25 4.52 -25.98 2.12
C ILE A 25 5.50 -27.12 1.88
N ALA A 26 6.18 -27.14 0.73
CA ALA A 26 7.20 -28.13 0.41
C ALA A 26 8.39 -28.03 1.38
N GLN A 27 8.79 -26.80 1.74
CA GLN A 27 9.79 -26.56 2.77
C GLN A 27 9.37 -27.19 4.11
N LYS A 28 8.11 -27.01 4.55
CA LYS A 28 7.61 -27.59 5.79
C LYS A 28 7.61 -29.12 5.79
N ILE A 29 7.25 -29.75 4.67
CA ILE A 29 7.32 -31.20 4.51
C ILE A 29 8.78 -31.68 4.60
N SER A 30 9.70 -31.01 3.90
CA SER A 30 11.14 -31.29 3.97
C SER A 30 11.69 -31.17 5.40
N GLU A 31 11.28 -30.15 6.16
CA GLU A 31 11.61 -30.03 7.58
C GLU A 31 11.14 -31.22 8.42
N TYR A 32 9.93 -31.75 8.17
CA TYR A 32 9.43 -32.92 8.88
C TYR A 32 10.19 -34.20 8.52
N HIS A 33 10.60 -34.36 7.26
CA HIS A 33 11.49 -35.45 6.83
C HIS A 33 12.85 -35.36 7.52
N ILE A 34 13.45 -34.17 7.59
CA ILE A 34 14.71 -33.93 8.31
C ILE A 34 14.58 -34.25 9.81
N GLN A 35 13.42 -33.94 10.40
CA GLN A 35 13.10 -34.27 11.80
C GLN A 35 12.75 -35.75 12.02
N ASN A 36 12.78 -36.60 10.99
CA ASN A 36 12.36 -38.00 11.02
C ASN A 36 10.96 -38.18 11.62
N LYS A 37 10.01 -37.29 11.29
CA LYS A 37 8.60 -37.49 11.68
C LYS A 37 8.03 -38.68 10.92
N ASP A 38 7.31 -39.54 11.63
CA ASP A 38 6.64 -40.70 11.03
C ASP A 38 5.33 -40.26 10.36
N PHE A 39 5.30 -40.32 9.02
CA PHE A 39 4.10 -40.06 8.24
C PHE A 39 3.20 -41.31 8.27
N LYS A 40 2.30 -41.36 9.25
CA LYS A 40 1.34 -42.46 9.38
C LYS A 40 0.52 -42.60 8.10
N ARG A 41 0.56 -43.79 7.52
CA ARG A 41 -0.08 -44.09 6.24
C ARG A 41 -1.54 -44.51 6.43
N TYR A 42 -2.41 -43.95 5.60
CA TYR A 42 -3.84 -44.27 5.56
C TYR A 42 -4.27 -44.66 4.15
N THR A 43 -4.99 -45.79 4.03
CA THR A 43 -5.60 -46.25 2.77
C THR A 43 -7.09 -45.97 2.81
N LEU A 44 -7.48 -44.76 2.44
CA LEU A 44 -8.85 -44.27 2.55
C LEU A 44 -9.76 -44.74 1.42
N PHE A 45 -9.20 -45.08 0.26
CA PHE A 45 -9.96 -45.31 -0.95
C PHE A 45 -9.54 -46.57 -1.69
N GLU A 46 -10.55 -47.26 -2.24
CA GLU A 46 -10.39 -48.35 -3.20
C GLU A 46 -11.26 -48.07 -4.43
N VAL A 47 -10.87 -48.61 -5.59
CA VAL A 47 -11.64 -48.43 -6.83
C VAL A 47 -12.99 -49.13 -6.70
N ASN A 48 -14.09 -48.39 -6.89
CA ASN A 48 -15.44 -48.94 -6.92
C ASN A 48 -15.83 -49.34 -8.35
N THR A 49 -15.78 -50.64 -8.64
CA THR A 49 -16.17 -51.20 -9.94
C THR A 49 -17.67 -51.49 -10.06
N THR A 50 -18.44 -51.30 -8.98
CA THR A 50 -19.85 -51.70 -8.87
C THR A 50 -20.85 -50.55 -8.90
N SER A 51 -20.37 -49.29 -8.95
CA SER A 51 -21.26 -48.12 -9.01
C SER A 51 -22.12 -48.14 -10.27
N ASN A 52 -23.43 -48.00 -10.09
CA ASN A 52 -24.40 -47.86 -11.18
C ASN A 52 -24.35 -46.49 -11.87
N LYS A 53 -23.62 -45.51 -11.31
CA LYS A 53 -23.46 -44.15 -11.85
C LYS A 53 -22.13 -43.92 -12.57
N ALA A 54 -21.26 -44.93 -12.67
CA ALA A 54 -19.93 -44.80 -13.28
C ALA A 54 -19.97 -44.19 -14.69
N MET A 55 -20.93 -44.59 -15.53
CA MET A 55 -21.09 -44.04 -16.89
C MET A 55 -21.53 -42.57 -16.90
N GLU A 56 -22.33 -42.15 -15.92
CA GLU A 56 -22.74 -40.75 -15.76
C GLU A 56 -21.54 -39.89 -15.38
N TYR A 57 -20.76 -40.33 -14.40
CA TYR A 57 -19.54 -39.64 -13.97
C TYR A 57 -18.53 -39.51 -15.12
N LYS A 58 -18.37 -40.57 -15.95
CA LYS A 58 -17.45 -40.55 -17.10
C LYS A 58 -17.86 -39.57 -18.20
N ARG A 59 -19.15 -39.20 -18.28
CA ARG A 59 -19.61 -38.11 -19.16
C ARG A 59 -19.24 -36.73 -18.61
N ALA A 60 -19.08 -36.61 -17.28
CA ALA A 60 -18.67 -35.36 -16.63
C ALA A 60 -17.16 -35.13 -16.75
N ALA A 61 -16.35 -36.16 -16.46
CA ALA A 61 -14.89 -36.12 -16.63
C ALA A 61 -14.38 -37.41 -17.28
N THR A 62 -13.61 -37.26 -18.36
CA THR A 62 -13.23 -38.40 -19.21
C THR A 62 -12.25 -39.39 -18.56
N ASP A 63 -11.51 -38.94 -17.54
CA ASP A 63 -10.50 -39.72 -16.81
C ASP A 63 -10.92 -40.09 -15.38
N ILE A 64 -12.20 -39.91 -15.05
CA ILE A 64 -12.74 -40.10 -13.71
C ILE A 64 -12.58 -41.54 -13.20
N THR A 65 -12.25 -41.65 -11.93
CA THR A 65 -12.19 -42.91 -11.18
C THR A 65 -13.22 -42.87 -10.08
N VAL A 66 -14.05 -43.91 -9.97
CA VAL A 66 -15.06 -44.04 -8.90
C VAL A 66 -14.45 -44.81 -7.75
N LEU A 67 -14.68 -44.35 -6.53
CA LEU A 67 -14.00 -44.78 -5.31
C LEU A 67 -15.01 -45.14 -4.22
N SER A 68 -14.69 -46.18 -3.45
CA SER A 68 -15.33 -46.52 -2.18
C SER A 68 -14.48 -46.00 -1.03
N LEU A 69 -15.12 -45.45 0.00
CA LEU A 69 -14.46 -44.91 1.19
C LEU A 69 -14.33 -45.98 2.28
N ASN A 70 -13.13 -46.11 2.86
CA ASN A 70 -12.91 -46.81 4.11
C ASN A 70 -13.25 -45.90 5.30
N VAL A 71 -14.48 -46.06 5.82
CA VAL A 71 -15.00 -45.25 6.94
C VAL A 71 -14.19 -45.44 8.23
N GLY A 72 -13.65 -46.64 8.46
CA GLY A 72 -12.85 -46.93 9.66
C GLY A 72 -11.56 -46.10 9.72
N GLU A 73 -10.84 -46.03 8.62
CA GLU A 73 -9.61 -45.22 8.49
C GLU A 73 -9.91 -43.72 8.62
N LEU A 74 -11.00 -43.24 8.00
CA LEU A 74 -11.44 -41.85 8.13
C LEU A 74 -11.73 -41.47 9.59
N GLN A 75 -12.49 -42.30 10.30
CA GLN A 75 -12.81 -42.09 11.70
C GLN A 75 -11.55 -42.07 12.58
N GLN A 76 -10.55 -42.87 12.23
CA GLN A 76 -9.25 -42.85 12.92
C GLN A 76 -8.51 -41.51 12.72
N ILE A 77 -8.51 -40.93 11.52
CA ILE A 77 -7.90 -39.61 11.26
C ILE A 77 -8.61 -38.51 12.07
N ILE A 78 -9.95 -38.52 12.10
CA ILE A 78 -10.76 -37.52 12.79
C ILE A 78 -10.55 -37.59 14.31
N LYS A 79 -10.40 -38.80 14.84
CA LYS A 79 -10.14 -39.06 16.26
C LYS A 79 -8.72 -38.70 16.66
N ASP A 80 -7.72 -39.22 15.96
CA ASP A 80 -6.31 -39.09 16.34
C ASP A 80 -5.75 -37.69 16.02
N LYS A 81 -6.26 -37.04 14.97
CA LYS A 81 -5.80 -35.75 14.44
C LYS A 81 -4.26 -35.67 14.33
N PRO A 82 -3.58 -36.65 13.72
CA PRO A 82 -2.12 -36.74 13.64
C PRO A 82 -1.50 -35.48 13.03
N GLN A 83 -0.27 -35.14 13.45
CA GLN A 83 0.37 -33.91 12.95
C GLN A 83 0.81 -34.03 11.49
N VAL A 84 1.22 -35.23 11.07
CA VAL A 84 1.62 -35.56 9.69
C VAL A 84 1.01 -36.89 9.27
N ILE A 85 0.62 -37.02 8.01
CA ILE A 85 0.00 -38.22 7.44
C ILE A 85 0.44 -38.44 5.99
N GLU A 86 0.42 -39.69 5.55
CA GLU A 86 0.51 -40.09 4.16
C GLU A 86 -0.82 -40.70 3.71
N ILE A 87 -1.34 -40.27 2.55
CA ILE A 87 -2.57 -40.81 1.96
C ILE A 87 -2.28 -41.22 0.52
N SER A 88 -2.72 -42.41 0.14
CA SER A 88 -2.78 -42.83 -1.28
C SER A 88 -4.23 -42.91 -1.73
N PHE A 89 -4.53 -42.42 -2.93
CA PHE A 89 -5.86 -42.58 -3.56
C PHE A 89 -5.75 -43.02 -5.03
N PRO A 90 -6.68 -43.86 -5.52
CA PRO A 90 -6.72 -44.24 -6.93
C PRO A 90 -7.08 -43.06 -7.83
N PHE A 91 -6.48 -43.01 -9.01
CA PHE A 91 -6.60 -41.97 -10.01
C PHE A 91 -6.37 -42.55 -11.41
N GLN A 92 -7.12 -42.09 -12.43
CA GLN A 92 -7.07 -42.62 -13.80
C GLN A 92 -7.16 -44.16 -13.87
N GLY A 93 -8.12 -44.74 -13.14
CA GLY A 93 -8.28 -46.18 -12.97
C GLY A 93 -7.39 -46.71 -11.86
N ASN A 94 -6.28 -47.36 -12.22
CA ASN A 94 -5.44 -48.10 -11.27
C ASN A 94 -4.13 -47.37 -10.89
N LYS A 95 -3.90 -46.14 -11.38
CA LYS A 95 -2.75 -45.36 -10.88
C LYS A 95 -3.08 -44.87 -9.48
N ASN A 96 -2.05 -44.63 -8.68
CA ASN A 96 -2.21 -44.07 -7.34
C ASN A 96 -1.45 -42.75 -7.26
N VAL A 97 -2.10 -41.74 -6.69
CA VAL A 97 -1.44 -40.51 -6.23
C VAL A 97 -1.22 -40.65 -4.74
N THR A 98 0.01 -40.42 -4.28
CA THR A 98 0.36 -40.43 -2.85
C THR A 98 0.72 -39.03 -2.42
N VAL A 99 0.14 -38.58 -1.32
CA VAL A 99 0.33 -37.23 -0.78
C VAL A 99 0.88 -37.31 0.64
N GLU A 100 1.80 -36.41 0.94
CA GLU A 100 2.36 -36.20 2.28
C GLU A 100 1.82 -34.89 2.81
N LEU A 101 1.17 -34.96 3.97
CA LEU A 101 0.37 -33.88 4.49
C LEU A 101 0.74 -33.58 5.95
N TYR A 102 0.60 -32.33 6.35
CA TYR A 102 0.63 -31.90 7.74
C TYR A 102 -0.61 -31.10 8.09
N LYS A 103 -0.94 -31.09 9.38
CA LYS A 103 -2.16 -30.45 9.89
C LYS A 103 -2.14 -28.94 9.63
N ASN A 104 -3.25 -28.41 9.12
CA ASN A 104 -3.47 -27.00 8.84
C ASN A 104 -4.47 -26.39 9.84
N GLN A 105 -4.17 -25.21 10.37
CA GLN A 105 -5.06 -24.47 11.25
C GLN A 105 -5.66 -23.29 10.48
N ILE A 106 -6.89 -23.47 10.00
CA ILE A 106 -7.56 -22.47 9.14
C ILE A 106 -8.65 -21.70 9.88
N LEU A 107 -9.13 -22.24 11.00
CA LEU A 107 -10.16 -21.63 11.82
C LEU A 107 -9.50 -20.91 12.99
N THR A 108 -10.00 -19.73 13.30
CA THR A 108 -9.64 -19.04 14.55
C THR A 108 -10.22 -19.75 15.75
N ASN A 109 -9.64 -19.50 16.93
CA ASN A 109 -10.14 -20.07 18.19
C ASN A 109 -11.57 -19.59 18.51
N ASP A 110 -11.95 -18.41 18.02
CA ASP A 110 -13.27 -17.81 18.18
C ASP A 110 -14.14 -17.98 16.92
N PHE A 111 -13.89 -19.01 16.11
CA PHE A 111 -14.64 -19.25 14.88
C PHE A 111 -16.15 -19.42 15.17
N LYS A 112 -16.99 -18.70 14.41
CA LYS A 112 -18.44 -18.71 14.59
C LYS A 112 -19.18 -19.18 13.34
N VAL A 113 -20.32 -19.82 13.59
CA VAL A 113 -21.30 -20.15 12.56
C VAL A 113 -22.62 -19.50 12.94
N ASN A 114 -23.08 -18.57 12.11
CA ASN A 114 -24.31 -17.83 12.30
C ASN A 114 -25.29 -18.14 11.17
N THR A 115 -26.58 -17.99 11.45
CA THR A 115 -27.62 -17.97 10.44
C THR A 115 -28.48 -16.73 10.60
N ASN A 116 -29.31 -16.44 9.61
CA ASN A 116 -30.34 -15.41 9.73
C ASN A 116 -31.43 -15.73 10.78
N LYS A 117 -31.38 -16.90 11.44
CA LYS A 117 -32.27 -17.30 12.55
C LYS A 117 -31.57 -17.32 13.91
N GLY A 118 -30.26 -17.08 13.97
CA GLY A 118 -29.47 -17.12 15.19
C GLY A 118 -28.15 -17.88 15.05
N GLU A 119 -27.37 -17.85 16.13
CA GLU A 119 -26.05 -18.49 16.25
C GLU A 119 -26.16 -20.02 16.38
N ILE A 120 -25.20 -20.73 15.79
CA ILE A 120 -25.08 -22.18 15.86
C ILE A 120 -23.90 -22.53 16.77
N THR A 121 -24.21 -22.95 18.00
CA THR A 121 -23.21 -23.17 19.05
C THR A 121 -22.57 -24.57 19.04
N ASN A 122 -23.18 -25.55 18.36
CA ASN A 122 -22.77 -26.95 18.39
C ASN A 122 -22.20 -27.46 17.04
N TYR A 123 -21.47 -26.62 16.32
CA TYR A 123 -20.75 -27.06 15.12
C TYR A 123 -19.47 -27.81 15.52
N THR A 124 -19.24 -28.99 14.92
CA THR A 124 -17.98 -29.74 15.09
C THR A 124 -17.14 -29.56 13.83
N PRO A 125 -16.01 -28.84 13.90
CA PRO A 125 -15.12 -28.67 12.75
C PRO A 125 -14.49 -29.98 12.29
N GLY A 126 -14.19 -30.05 11.00
CA GLY A 126 -13.37 -31.12 10.42
C GLY A 126 -11.91 -31.02 10.84
N VAL A 127 -11.09 -31.90 10.27
CA VAL A 127 -9.63 -31.84 10.39
C VAL A 127 -9.05 -31.49 9.03
N TYR A 128 -8.23 -30.45 9.00
CA TYR A 128 -7.73 -29.84 7.77
C TYR A 128 -6.23 -30.10 7.65
N TYR A 129 -5.78 -30.41 6.44
CA TYR A 129 -4.39 -30.72 6.13
C TYR A 129 -3.97 -30.04 4.83
N GLN A 130 -2.67 -29.75 4.75
CA GLN A 130 -2.01 -29.26 3.55
C GLN A 130 -0.67 -29.96 3.35
N GLY A 131 -0.13 -29.96 2.13
CA GLY A 131 1.13 -30.65 1.84
C GLY A 131 1.43 -30.75 0.36
N ILE A 132 2.12 -31.81 -0.03
CA ILE A 132 2.61 -32.04 -1.39
C ILE A 132 2.24 -33.45 -1.86
N VAL A 133 2.23 -33.67 -3.18
CA VAL A 133 2.34 -34.99 -3.78
C VAL A 133 3.74 -35.51 -3.49
N LYS A 134 3.84 -36.74 -2.97
CA LYS A 134 5.09 -37.34 -2.51
C LYS A 134 6.15 -37.33 -3.61
N GLY A 135 7.28 -36.69 -3.35
CA GLY A 135 8.39 -36.56 -4.30
C GLY A 135 8.23 -35.45 -5.35
N ASP A 136 7.17 -34.64 -5.28
CA ASP A 136 6.97 -33.45 -6.13
C ASP A 136 6.88 -32.19 -5.27
N ASP A 137 8.03 -31.56 -5.02
CA ASP A 137 8.16 -30.33 -4.25
C ASP A 137 7.52 -29.10 -4.94
N SER A 138 7.17 -29.22 -6.22
CA SER A 138 6.46 -28.16 -6.95
C SER A 138 4.95 -28.19 -6.74
N SER A 139 4.44 -29.29 -6.17
CA SER A 139 3.00 -29.51 -6.00
C SER A 139 2.42 -28.81 -4.77
N VAL A 140 1.10 -28.70 -4.76
CA VAL A 140 0.35 -28.22 -3.60
C VAL A 140 -0.90 -29.07 -3.41
N VAL A 141 -1.17 -29.45 -2.16
CA VAL A 141 -2.25 -30.36 -1.81
C VAL A 141 -2.97 -29.84 -0.57
N ALA A 142 -4.31 -29.93 -0.55
CA ALA A 142 -5.11 -29.71 0.63
C ALA A 142 -6.21 -30.77 0.76
N PHE A 143 -6.39 -31.30 1.97
CA PHE A 143 -7.43 -32.28 2.30
C PHE A 143 -8.20 -31.85 3.55
N SER A 144 -9.50 -32.05 3.54
CA SER A 144 -10.40 -31.79 4.67
C SER A 144 -11.19 -33.06 4.97
N PHE A 145 -11.19 -33.48 6.23
CA PHE A 145 -11.82 -34.71 6.71
C PHE A 145 -12.98 -34.38 7.65
N PHE A 146 -14.15 -34.96 7.37
CA PHE A 146 -15.37 -34.87 8.16
C PHE A 146 -15.94 -36.27 8.36
N ASP A 147 -16.88 -36.48 9.29
CA ASP A 147 -17.34 -37.82 9.70
C ASP A 147 -17.68 -38.78 8.56
N ASN A 148 -18.26 -38.28 7.47
CA ASN A 148 -18.66 -39.07 6.30
C ASN A 148 -18.32 -38.39 4.96
N ASP A 149 -17.38 -37.45 4.97
CA ASP A 149 -17.01 -36.68 3.79
C ASP A 149 -15.53 -36.32 3.77
N ILE A 150 -14.97 -36.28 2.57
CA ILE A 150 -13.57 -35.92 2.31
C ILE A 150 -13.54 -35.00 1.11
N VAL A 151 -12.90 -33.86 1.26
CA VAL A 151 -12.68 -32.90 0.17
C VAL A 151 -11.18 -32.75 -0.02
N GLY A 152 -10.68 -33.19 -1.16
CA GLY A 152 -9.26 -33.15 -1.52
C GLY A 152 -9.04 -32.45 -2.86
N VAL A 153 -8.03 -31.58 -2.91
CA VAL A 153 -7.48 -31.06 -4.16
C VAL A 153 -5.97 -31.19 -4.11
N ALA A 154 -5.41 -31.71 -5.19
CA ALA A 154 -3.97 -31.73 -5.42
C ALA A 154 -3.68 -31.01 -6.74
N SER A 155 -2.56 -30.33 -6.85
CA SER A 155 -2.13 -29.68 -8.08
C SER A 155 -0.66 -29.94 -8.31
N THR A 156 -0.33 -30.43 -9.50
CA THR A 156 1.04 -30.74 -9.93
C THR A 156 1.29 -30.13 -11.31
N SER A 157 2.56 -29.95 -11.66
CA SER A 157 2.94 -29.45 -12.99
C SER A 157 2.55 -30.44 -14.11
N GLU A 158 2.56 -31.75 -13.82
CA GLU A 158 2.26 -32.81 -14.79
C GLU A 158 0.76 -33.08 -14.96
N LEU A 159 0.04 -33.26 -13.84
CA LEU A 159 -1.35 -33.71 -13.84
C LEU A 159 -2.36 -32.55 -13.76
N GLY A 160 -1.89 -31.33 -13.50
CA GLY A 160 -2.72 -30.17 -13.22
C GLY A 160 -3.52 -30.34 -11.92
N ASN A 161 -4.68 -29.69 -11.85
CA ASN A 161 -5.57 -29.78 -10.69
C ASN A 161 -6.33 -31.12 -10.72
N ILE A 162 -6.17 -31.90 -9.66
CA ILE A 162 -6.85 -33.16 -9.39
C ILE A 162 -7.87 -32.91 -8.30
N ILE A 163 -9.11 -33.33 -8.54
CA ILE A 163 -10.21 -33.22 -7.59
C ILE A 163 -10.49 -34.59 -7.00
N LEU A 164 -10.67 -34.66 -5.69
CA LEU A 164 -11.18 -35.82 -4.98
C LEU A 164 -12.34 -35.38 -4.08
N GLY A 165 -13.50 -36.02 -4.25
CA GLY A 165 -14.65 -35.70 -3.41
C GLY A 165 -15.85 -36.58 -3.64
N LYS A 166 -16.87 -36.37 -2.82
CA LYS A 166 -18.12 -37.11 -2.87
C LYS A 166 -18.99 -36.66 -4.05
N ALA A 167 -19.49 -37.61 -4.83
CA ALA A 167 -20.41 -37.33 -5.92
C ALA A 167 -21.79 -36.92 -5.38
N LYS A 168 -22.49 -36.03 -6.11
CA LYS A 168 -23.79 -35.51 -5.69
C LYS A 168 -24.82 -36.63 -5.56
N ASN A 169 -25.60 -36.60 -4.47
CA ASN A 169 -26.67 -37.57 -4.19
C ASN A 169 -26.18 -39.03 -4.30
N SER A 170 -24.94 -39.30 -3.88
CA SER A 170 -24.31 -40.63 -3.89
C SER A 170 -23.42 -40.80 -2.66
N ASN A 171 -23.09 -42.05 -2.34
CA ASN A 171 -21.99 -42.39 -1.43
C ASN A 171 -20.67 -42.65 -2.17
N ASP A 172 -20.71 -42.66 -3.50
CA ASP A 172 -19.51 -42.76 -4.33
C ASP A 172 -18.63 -41.53 -4.14
N PHE A 173 -17.34 -41.79 -3.98
CA PHE A 173 -16.30 -40.79 -4.16
C PHE A 173 -15.78 -40.85 -5.59
N VAL A 174 -15.24 -39.74 -6.07
CA VAL A 174 -14.63 -39.67 -7.39
C VAL A 174 -13.31 -38.95 -7.34
N SER A 175 -12.36 -39.35 -8.17
CA SER A 175 -11.14 -38.61 -8.46
C SER A 175 -10.96 -38.37 -9.95
N TYR A 176 -10.56 -37.16 -10.35
CA TYR A 176 -10.40 -36.80 -11.77
C TYR A 176 -9.54 -35.53 -11.97
N SER A 177 -8.97 -35.35 -13.16
CA SER A 177 -8.29 -34.09 -13.52
C SER A 177 -9.30 -33.04 -13.99
N GLU A 178 -9.23 -31.83 -13.45
CA GLU A 178 -10.08 -30.70 -13.86
C GLU A 178 -10.03 -30.47 -15.37
N SER A 179 -8.85 -30.55 -15.98
CA SER A 179 -8.66 -30.37 -17.43
C SER A 179 -9.32 -31.45 -18.30
N LYS A 180 -9.89 -32.49 -17.68
CA LYS A 180 -10.61 -33.59 -18.34
C LYS A 180 -12.12 -33.52 -18.11
N LEU A 181 -12.61 -32.48 -17.41
CA LEU A 181 -14.02 -32.12 -17.39
C LEU A 181 -14.50 -31.80 -18.80
N THR A 182 -15.73 -32.22 -19.11
CA THR A 182 -16.38 -31.91 -20.39
C THR A 182 -17.06 -30.53 -20.38
N GLY A 183 -17.23 -29.94 -19.20
CA GLY A 183 -17.69 -28.57 -19.01
C GLY A 183 -16.52 -27.59 -18.88
N ALA A 184 -16.75 -26.35 -19.34
CA ALA A 184 -15.82 -25.26 -19.11
C ALA A 184 -16.12 -24.56 -17.78
N ASN A 185 -15.08 -24.09 -17.10
CA ASN A 185 -15.25 -23.22 -15.94
C ASN A 185 -15.87 -21.89 -16.41
N PRO A 186 -17.09 -21.53 -15.96
CA PRO A 186 -17.78 -20.36 -16.45
C PRO A 186 -17.35 -19.06 -15.75
N PHE A 187 -16.36 -19.13 -14.84
CA PHE A 187 -15.91 -17.99 -14.04
C PHE A 187 -15.44 -16.81 -14.90
N ILE A 188 -15.96 -15.62 -14.62
CA ILE A 188 -15.54 -14.32 -15.16
C ILE A 188 -15.36 -13.36 -13.97
N CYS A 189 -14.36 -12.48 -14.01
CA CYS A 189 -14.25 -11.38 -13.04
C CYS A 189 -14.72 -10.06 -13.67
N GLY A 190 -15.53 -9.31 -12.91
CA GLY A 190 -16.09 -8.00 -13.27
C GLY A 190 -15.41 -6.83 -12.57
N VAL A 191 -14.16 -6.98 -12.12
CA VAL A 191 -13.42 -5.97 -11.34
C VAL A 191 -13.31 -4.62 -12.04
N ASP A 192 -13.20 -4.61 -13.37
CA ASP A 192 -13.04 -3.41 -14.21
C ASP A 192 -14.32 -2.57 -14.33
N GLU A 193 -15.47 -3.17 -13.97
CA GLU A 193 -16.77 -2.50 -14.04
C GLU A 193 -17.03 -1.62 -12.81
N LEU A 194 -16.27 -1.82 -11.73
CA LEU A 194 -16.39 -1.01 -10.52
C LEU A 194 -15.69 0.34 -10.70
N LYS A 195 -16.43 1.42 -10.47
CA LYS A 195 -15.88 2.78 -10.56
C LYS A 195 -14.80 3.02 -9.50
N GLU A 196 -14.98 2.43 -8.33
CA GLU A 196 -14.07 2.51 -7.18
C GLU A 196 -12.70 1.92 -7.47
N ASN A 197 -12.61 0.99 -8.43
CA ASN A 197 -11.34 0.38 -8.82
C ASN A 197 -10.60 1.22 -9.87
N LYS A 198 -11.30 2.10 -10.60
CA LYS A 198 -10.69 2.91 -11.68
C LYS A 198 -9.74 4.00 -11.18
N SER A 199 -9.89 4.44 -9.94
CA SER A 199 -8.94 5.35 -9.28
C SER A 199 -7.71 4.62 -8.73
N GLN A 200 -7.77 3.30 -8.54
CA GLN A 200 -6.66 2.54 -7.99
C GLN A 200 -5.60 2.31 -9.07
N LYS A 201 -4.51 3.08 -9.03
CA LYS A 201 -3.37 2.92 -9.95
C LYS A 201 -2.27 2.10 -9.29
N ILE A 202 -2.28 0.80 -9.58
CA ILE A 202 -1.35 -0.17 -9.02
C ILE A 202 -0.16 -0.36 -9.97
N SER A 203 1.05 -0.26 -9.41
CA SER A 203 2.30 -0.58 -10.10
C SER A 203 3.22 -1.38 -9.18
N HIS A 204 3.91 -2.35 -9.75
CA HIS A 204 4.83 -3.22 -9.05
C HIS A 204 6.17 -3.31 -9.79
N ASN A 205 7.25 -2.98 -9.06
CA ASN A 205 8.62 -3.15 -9.53
C ASN A 205 9.28 -4.33 -8.79
N PRO A 206 9.64 -5.43 -9.47
CA PRO A 206 10.30 -6.56 -8.85
C PRO A 206 11.63 -6.22 -8.14
N ALA A 207 12.33 -5.17 -8.59
CA ALA A 207 13.62 -4.78 -8.04
C ALA A 207 13.55 -4.15 -6.64
N THR A 208 12.35 -3.73 -6.19
CA THR A 208 12.16 -3.05 -4.90
C THR A 208 11.77 -4.00 -3.77
N VAL A 209 11.58 -5.29 -4.05
CA VAL A 209 11.04 -6.25 -3.09
C VAL A 209 12.13 -6.89 -2.24
N LYS A 210 11.97 -6.80 -0.91
CA LYS A 210 12.89 -7.40 0.07
C LYS A 210 12.24 -8.38 1.05
N LYS A 211 10.91 -8.59 1.03
CA LYS A 211 10.19 -9.28 2.12
C LYS A 211 9.73 -10.70 1.78
N ALA A 212 10.08 -11.64 2.66
CA ALA A 212 9.44 -12.97 2.81
C ALA A 212 8.22 -12.87 3.75
N LEU A 213 7.39 -13.94 3.83
CA LEU A 213 6.19 -14.17 4.68
C LEU A 213 5.52 -12.96 5.37
N THR A 214 4.20 -12.77 5.14
CA THR A 214 3.44 -11.74 5.87
C THR A 214 3.46 -11.96 7.38
N GLU A 215 3.68 -10.88 8.12
CA GLU A 215 3.58 -10.88 9.57
C GLU A 215 2.14 -10.61 10.01
N ASN A 216 1.45 -9.72 9.28
CA ASN A 216 0.02 -9.51 9.43
C ASN A 216 -0.77 -10.71 8.88
N CYS A 217 -1.99 -10.87 9.39
CA CYS A 217 -2.91 -11.91 8.98
C CYS A 217 -4.27 -11.33 8.61
N VAL A 218 -4.88 -11.86 7.55
CA VAL A 218 -6.22 -11.45 7.09
C VAL A 218 -7.27 -12.43 7.61
N ARG A 219 -8.17 -11.94 8.44
CA ARG A 219 -9.32 -12.71 8.94
C ARG A 219 -10.51 -12.59 8.00
N LEU A 220 -11.17 -13.70 7.71
CA LEU A 220 -12.24 -13.76 6.72
C LEU A 220 -13.60 -13.95 7.38
N TYR A 221 -14.59 -13.25 6.83
CA TYR A 221 -16.01 -13.45 7.08
C TYR A 221 -16.66 -13.92 5.78
N TYR A 222 -17.35 -15.05 5.80
CA TYR A 222 -18.06 -15.57 4.65
C TYR A 222 -19.57 -15.50 4.87
N GLU A 223 -20.30 -14.91 3.93
CA GLU A 223 -21.77 -14.91 3.90
C GLU A 223 -22.25 -15.80 2.76
N ILE A 224 -22.97 -16.87 3.10
CA ILE A 224 -23.45 -17.89 2.16
C ILE A 224 -24.91 -17.60 1.85
N CYS A 225 -25.21 -17.32 0.58
CA CYS A 225 -26.58 -17.15 0.08
C CYS A 225 -27.42 -18.41 0.25
N TYR A 226 -28.73 -18.25 0.09
CA TYR A 226 -29.71 -19.31 0.31
C TYR A 226 -29.56 -20.48 -0.67
N THR A 227 -29.23 -20.22 -1.93
CA THR A 227 -29.13 -21.28 -2.94
C THR A 227 -27.96 -22.24 -2.69
N PRO A 228 -26.72 -21.80 -2.37
CA PRO A 228 -25.67 -22.73 -1.93
C PRO A 228 -26.07 -23.61 -0.74
N TYR A 229 -26.82 -23.06 0.23
CA TYR A 229 -27.37 -23.83 1.35
C TYR A 229 -28.38 -24.90 0.89
N GLN A 230 -29.29 -24.54 -0.03
CA GLN A 230 -30.23 -25.49 -0.62
C GLN A 230 -29.51 -26.62 -1.38
N ASN A 231 -28.47 -26.28 -2.15
CA ASN A 231 -27.65 -27.25 -2.89
C ASN A 231 -26.93 -28.24 -1.97
N ASN A 232 -26.62 -27.82 -0.74
CA ASN A 232 -26.08 -28.68 0.32
C ASN A 232 -27.19 -29.40 1.12
N GLY A 233 -28.35 -29.62 0.49
CA GLY A 233 -29.47 -30.34 1.08
C GLY A 233 -30.22 -29.57 2.17
N SER A 234 -30.12 -28.24 2.19
CA SER A 234 -30.66 -27.38 3.26
C SER A 234 -30.16 -27.82 4.64
N ASN A 235 -28.87 -28.12 4.74
CA ASN A 235 -28.23 -28.56 5.97
C ASN A 235 -27.06 -27.62 6.33
N ILE A 236 -27.11 -27.07 7.55
CA ILE A 236 -26.13 -26.11 8.05
C ILE A 236 -24.75 -26.76 8.19
N THR A 237 -24.67 -27.97 8.75
CA THR A 237 -23.41 -28.70 8.92
C THR A 237 -22.78 -29.03 7.57
N THR A 238 -23.55 -29.55 6.61
CA THR A 238 -23.06 -29.83 5.25
C THR A 238 -22.56 -28.55 4.57
N THR A 239 -23.29 -27.44 4.72
CA THR A 239 -22.90 -26.15 4.15
C THR A 239 -21.61 -25.62 4.77
N THR A 240 -21.48 -25.74 6.09
CA THR A 240 -20.30 -25.27 6.83
C THR A 240 -19.09 -26.16 6.55
N ASN A 241 -19.25 -27.47 6.46
CA ASN A 241 -18.19 -28.40 6.06
C ASN A 241 -17.70 -28.10 4.65
N TRP A 242 -18.63 -27.90 3.71
CA TRP A 242 -18.29 -27.52 2.34
C TRP A 242 -17.46 -26.23 2.29
N ILE A 243 -17.95 -25.13 2.89
CA ILE A 243 -17.23 -23.84 2.79
C ILE A 243 -15.91 -23.86 3.55
N THR A 244 -15.82 -24.54 4.70
CA THR A 244 -14.54 -24.65 5.44
C THR A 244 -13.53 -25.52 4.68
N ALA A 245 -13.97 -26.52 3.92
CA ALA A 245 -13.09 -27.29 3.04
C ALA A 245 -12.60 -26.47 1.83
N ILE A 246 -13.47 -25.66 1.23
CA ILE A 246 -13.07 -24.67 0.22
C ILE A 246 -12.06 -23.69 0.82
N HIS A 247 -12.33 -23.18 2.02
CA HIS A 247 -11.41 -22.28 2.72
C HIS A 247 -10.06 -22.94 3.00
N ASN A 248 -10.02 -24.23 3.36
CA ASN A 248 -8.74 -24.93 3.55
C ASN A 248 -7.87 -24.87 2.30
N ASN A 249 -8.47 -25.07 1.13
CA ASN A 249 -7.78 -24.97 -0.14
C ASN A 249 -7.31 -23.54 -0.42
N ILE A 250 -8.17 -22.54 -0.20
CA ILE A 250 -7.83 -21.11 -0.35
C ILE A 250 -6.65 -20.74 0.58
N ALA A 251 -6.76 -21.06 1.87
CA ALA A 251 -5.73 -20.81 2.87
C ALA A 251 -4.42 -21.52 2.54
N THR A 252 -4.47 -22.72 1.96
CA THR A 252 -3.30 -23.45 1.47
C THR A 252 -2.61 -22.70 0.34
N LEU A 253 -3.35 -22.18 -0.65
CA LEU A 253 -2.78 -21.40 -1.76
C LEU A 253 -2.12 -20.11 -1.27
N TYR A 254 -2.80 -19.37 -0.40
CA TYR A 254 -2.23 -18.16 0.21
C TYR A 254 -0.98 -18.48 1.05
N SER A 255 -1.01 -19.54 1.86
CA SER A 255 0.13 -19.94 2.70
C SER A 255 1.31 -20.40 1.84
N ASN A 256 1.07 -21.05 0.70
CA ASN A 256 2.13 -21.44 -0.23
C ASN A 256 2.74 -20.26 -1.00
N ASP A 257 2.13 -19.09 -0.91
CA ASP A 257 2.66 -17.81 -1.38
C ASP A 257 2.98 -16.87 -0.19
N ASP A 258 3.18 -17.43 1.00
CA ASP A 258 3.68 -16.71 2.17
C ASP A 258 2.71 -15.60 2.65
N ILE A 259 1.39 -15.83 2.53
CA ILE A 259 0.34 -14.92 2.94
C ILE A 259 -0.56 -15.60 3.98
N ARG A 260 -0.65 -15.00 5.16
CA ARG A 260 -1.42 -15.57 6.28
C ARG A 260 -2.89 -15.17 6.23
N THR A 261 -3.77 -16.17 6.25
CA THR A 261 -5.23 -15.99 6.31
C THR A 261 -5.84 -16.92 7.36
N ALA A 262 -7.00 -16.54 7.89
CA ALA A 262 -7.79 -17.39 8.77
C ALA A 262 -9.29 -17.08 8.62
N LEU A 263 -10.14 -18.08 8.86
CA LEU A 263 -11.59 -17.93 8.84
C LEU A 263 -12.12 -17.68 10.25
N ASN A 264 -12.83 -16.56 10.41
CA ASN A 264 -13.39 -16.12 11.68
C ASN A 264 -14.88 -16.40 11.79
N GLU A 265 -15.63 -16.26 10.70
CA GLU A 265 -17.07 -16.44 10.77
C GLU A 265 -17.67 -16.87 9.44
N VAL A 266 -18.64 -17.76 9.52
CA VAL A 266 -19.52 -18.15 8.43
C VAL A 266 -20.95 -17.78 8.81
N PHE A 267 -21.59 -16.97 7.98
CA PHE A 267 -23.02 -16.66 8.06
C PHE A 267 -23.76 -17.40 6.95
N ILE A 268 -24.87 -18.05 7.25
CA ILE A 268 -25.66 -18.83 6.28
C ILE A 268 -27.10 -18.33 6.24
N TRP A 269 -27.56 -17.96 5.05
CA TRP A 269 -28.97 -17.72 4.79
C TRP A 269 -29.73 -19.07 4.70
N THR A 270 -30.62 -19.31 5.66
CA THR A 270 -31.51 -20.49 5.73
C THR A 270 -32.92 -20.22 5.22
N THR A 271 -33.16 -18.99 4.78
CA THR A 271 -34.34 -18.50 4.06
C THR A 271 -33.85 -17.66 2.88
N PRO A 272 -34.71 -17.32 1.88
CA PRO A 272 -34.30 -16.48 0.77
C PRO A 272 -33.55 -15.22 1.23
N ASP A 273 -32.35 -15.02 0.68
CA ASP A 273 -31.48 -13.89 0.98
C ASP A 273 -31.87 -12.65 0.14
N PRO A 274 -31.44 -11.44 0.52
CA PRO A 274 -31.84 -10.21 -0.17
C PRO A 274 -31.06 -9.95 -1.48
N TYR A 275 -30.16 -10.83 -1.92
CA TYR A 275 -29.23 -10.58 -3.03
C TYR A 275 -29.76 -11.11 -4.37
N THR A 276 -30.82 -10.47 -4.86
CA THR A 276 -31.52 -10.88 -6.10
C THR A 276 -31.11 -10.09 -7.35
N ALA A 277 -30.16 -9.15 -7.23
CA ALA A 277 -29.70 -8.31 -8.33
C ALA A 277 -28.48 -8.91 -9.06
N GLY A 278 -27.85 -8.15 -9.97
CA GLY A 278 -26.59 -8.52 -10.61
C GLY A 278 -25.39 -8.47 -9.65
N TYR A 279 -24.24 -9.05 -10.03
CA TYR A 279 -23.04 -9.19 -9.18
C TYR A 279 -22.57 -7.88 -8.53
N SER A 280 -22.42 -6.80 -9.31
CA SER A 280 -21.96 -5.49 -8.78
C SER A 280 -22.98 -4.84 -7.83
N ALA A 281 -24.27 -4.95 -8.16
CA ALA A 281 -25.34 -4.48 -7.29
C ALA A 281 -25.42 -5.32 -6.00
N ASN A 282 -25.22 -6.64 -6.07
CA ASN A 282 -25.19 -7.51 -4.91
C ASN A 282 -23.99 -7.24 -4.01
N LEU A 283 -22.80 -6.98 -4.57
CA LEU A 283 -21.63 -6.55 -3.79
C LEU A 283 -21.92 -5.24 -3.04
N SER A 284 -22.54 -4.27 -3.73
CA SER A 284 -22.94 -2.99 -3.14
C SER A 284 -23.99 -3.18 -2.03
N ASN A 285 -25.02 -4.00 -2.29
CA ASN A 285 -26.06 -4.33 -1.31
C ASN A 285 -25.48 -5.07 -0.11
N PHE A 286 -24.50 -5.96 -0.30
CA PHE A 286 -23.83 -6.67 0.77
C PHE A 286 -23.12 -5.71 1.72
N ARG A 287 -22.37 -4.74 1.16
CA ARG A 287 -21.73 -3.68 1.94
C ARG A 287 -22.71 -2.85 2.77
N VAL A 288 -23.87 -2.53 2.19
CA VAL A 288 -24.93 -1.75 2.85
C VAL A 288 -25.65 -2.57 3.93
N ASN A 289 -25.97 -3.83 3.64
CA ASN A 289 -26.72 -4.71 4.55
C ASN A 289 -25.85 -5.30 5.67
N ARG A 290 -24.53 -5.39 5.46
CA ARG A 290 -23.54 -5.92 6.40
C ARG A 290 -22.40 -4.93 6.66
N PRO A 291 -22.66 -3.74 7.22
CA PRO A 291 -21.61 -2.73 7.47
C PRO A 291 -20.62 -3.16 8.57
N VAL A 292 -21.06 -4.09 9.43
CA VAL A 292 -20.25 -4.68 10.51
C VAL A 292 -20.29 -6.19 10.37
N PHE A 293 -19.12 -6.81 10.48
CA PHE A 293 -18.93 -8.26 10.39
C PHE A 293 -17.68 -8.65 11.18
N ASN A 294 -17.58 -9.94 11.54
CA ASN A 294 -16.48 -10.48 12.32
C ASN A 294 -15.34 -10.97 11.41
N GLY A 295 -14.51 -10.04 10.94
CA GLY A 295 -13.37 -10.32 10.07
C GLY A 295 -12.75 -9.03 9.55
N ASP A 296 -11.71 -9.18 8.72
CA ASP A 296 -11.00 -8.09 8.06
C ASP A 296 -11.40 -7.95 6.57
N LEU A 297 -11.93 -9.02 5.97
CA LEU A 297 -12.53 -9.05 4.64
C LEU A 297 -13.84 -9.85 4.66
N ALA A 298 -14.91 -9.27 4.14
CA ALA A 298 -16.20 -9.94 3.98
C ALA A 298 -16.38 -10.47 2.55
N HIS A 299 -16.82 -11.71 2.39
CA HIS A 299 -17.02 -12.35 1.09
C HIS A 299 -18.43 -12.93 0.98
N LEU A 300 -19.22 -12.45 0.04
CA LEU A 300 -20.54 -12.99 -0.27
C LEU A 300 -20.41 -14.11 -1.32
N ILE A 301 -20.99 -15.27 -1.05
CA ILE A 301 -20.92 -16.46 -1.91
C ILE A 301 -22.32 -16.84 -2.39
N ASN A 302 -22.53 -16.82 -3.71
CA ASN A 302 -23.82 -17.14 -4.33
C ASN A 302 -23.69 -18.13 -5.50
N ALA A 303 -24.74 -18.90 -5.73
CA ALA A 303 -24.78 -19.92 -6.78
C ALA A 303 -26.21 -20.08 -7.35
N PRO A 304 -26.35 -20.55 -8.60
CA PRO A 304 -25.32 -20.53 -9.63
C PRO A 304 -25.10 -19.08 -10.07
N ALA A 305 -23.83 -18.67 -10.14
CA ALA A 305 -23.45 -17.41 -10.76
C ALA A 305 -22.07 -17.59 -11.37
N THR A 306 -21.82 -16.91 -12.49
CA THR A 306 -20.60 -17.08 -13.30
C THR A 306 -19.65 -15.90 -13.11
N THR A 307 -20.18 -14.72 -12.79
CA THR A 307 -19.40 -13.51 -12.61
C THR A 307 -19.15 -13.24 -11.14
N SER A 308 -17.89 -12.96 -10.79
CA SER A 308 -17.47 -12.53 -9.46
C SER A 308 -16.87 -11.12 -9.54
N VAL A 309 -16.74 -10.45 -8.40
CA VAL A 309 -16.21 -9.09 -8.33
C VAL A 309 -15.73 -8.75 -6.91
N ALA A 310 -14.65 -7.98 -6.81
CA ALA A 310 -14.15 -7.43 -5.56
C ALA A 310 -13.65 -5.99 -5.72
N TYR A 311 -13.68 -5.25 -4.61
CA TYR A 311 -13.01 -3.95 -4.55
C TYR A 311 -11.50 -4.15 -4.40
N LEU A 312 -10.71 -3.51 -5.27
CA LEU A 312 -9.26 -3.61 -5.32
C LEU A 312 -8.61 -2.90 -4.13
N ASN A 313 -7.60 -3.53 -3.51
CA ASN A 313 -6.81 -2.98 -2.39
C ASN A 313 -7.67 -2.44 -1.22
N SER A 314 -8.75 -3.17 -0.90
CA SER A 314 -9.84 -2.64 -0.09
C SER A 314 -9.71 -2.86 1.42
N LEU A 315 -8.74 -3.66 1.86
CA LEU A 315 -8.49 -3.91 3.29
C LEU A 315 -8.29 -2.60 4.09
N CYS A 316 -8.79 -2.61 5.32
CA CYS A 316 -8.89 -1.45 6.22
C CYS A 316 -9.77 -0.28 5.74
N GLY A 317 -10.37 -0.38 4.55
CA GLY A 317 -11.30 0.61 4.03
C GLY A 317 -12.77 0.27 4.29
N ALA A 318 -13.67 1.16 3.87
CA ALA A 318 -15.12 0.93 3.90
C ALA A 318 -15.59 -0.10 2.85
N ASN A 319 -14.75 -0.39 1.84
CA ASN A 319 -15.07 -1.25 0.71
C ASN A 319 -14.43 -2.65 0.83
N ARG A 320 -14.07 -3.09 2.03
CA ARG A 320 -13.46 -4.42 2.33
C ARG A 320 -14.42 -5.61 2.12
N TYR A 321 -14.95 -5.73 0.90
CA TYR A 321 -15.97 -6.68 0.49
C TYR A 321 -15.61 -7.32 -0.86
N ALA A 322 -15.95 -8.59 -1.01
CA ALA A 322 -15.87 -9.36 -2.24
C ALA A 322 -17.16 -10.15 -2.47
N TYR A 323 -17.44 -10.50 -3.72
CA TYR A 323 -18.56 -11.33 -4.13
C TYR A 323 -18.07 -12.38 -5.10
N SER A 324 -18.39 -13.65 -4.84
CA SER A 324 -18.13 -14.72 -5.80
C SER A 324 -19.40 -15.45 -6.23
N GLY A 325 -19.57 -15.53 -7.54
CA GLY A 325 -20.45 -16.49 -8.17
C GLY A 325 -19.74 -17.83 -8.29
N ILE A 326 -20.36 -18.90 -7.78
CA ILE A 326 -19.71 -20.21 -7.67
C ILE A 326 -20.53 -21.34 -8.27
N SER A 327 -19.87 -22.48 -8.47
CA SER A 327 -20.46 -23.75 -8.87
C SER A 327 -20.09 -24.84 -7.86
N GLN A 328 -21.07 -25.52 -7.28
CA GLN A 328 -20.81 -26.66 -6.39
C GLN A 328 -20.59 -27.97 -7.14
N THR A 329 -21.30 -28.17 -8.25
CA THR A 329 -21.28 -29.42 -9.02
C THR A 329 -21.44 -29.18 -10.52
N TYR A 330 -20.84 -30.04 -11.34
CA TYR A 330 -21.08 -30.15 -12.78
C TYR A 330 -21.42 -31.60 -13.10
N ASN A 331 -22.56 -31.88 -13.77
CA ASN A 331 -22.99 -33.25 -14.08
C ASN A 331 -22.83 -34.24 -12.90
N ASN A 332 -23.28 -33.81 -11.71
CA ASN A 332 -23.24 -34.55 -10.44
C ASN A 332 -21.84 -34.88 -9.87
N VAL A 333 -20.75 -34.38 -10.45
CA VAL A 333 -19.41 -34.42 -9.84
C VAL A 333 -19.07 -33.08 -9.18
N PRO A 334 -18.31 -33.06 -8.07
CA PRO A 334 -17.99 -31.83 -7.35
C PRO A 334 -16.94 -31.00 -8.08
N VAL A 335 -17.19 -29.72 -8.36
CA VAL A 335 -16.23 -28.83 -9.06
C VAL A 335 -15.57 -27.84 -8.10
N TYR A 336 -14.90 -28.36 -7.07
CA TYR A 336 -14.29 -27.53 -6.02
C TYR A 336 -13.31 -26.50 -6.59
N SER A 337 -12.49 -26.87 -7.59
CA SER A 337 -11.50 -25.96 -8.15
C SER A 337 -12.10 -24.73 -8.82
N TRP A 338 -13.28 -24.81 -9.44
CA TRP A 338 -13.93 -23.62 -10.01
C TRP A 338 -14.29 -22.61 -8.93
N THR A 339 -14.84 -23.10 -7.80
CA THR A 339 -15.16 -22.27 -6.62
C THR A 339 -13.90 -21.70 -5.98
N ILE A 340 -12.88 -22.54 -5.76
CA ILE A 340 -11.61 -22.12 -5.15
C ILE A 340 -10.94 -21.06 -6.02
N GLN A 341 -10.89 -21.25 -7.35
CA GLN A 341 -10.30 -20.27 -8.27
C GLN A 341 -11.01 -18.92 -8.16
N ALA A 342 -12.33 -18.88 -8.30
CA ALA A 342 -13.10 -17.64 -8.25
C ALA A 342 -12.91 -16.90 -6.92
N MET A 343 -13.05 -17.62 -5.79
CA MET A 343 -12.92 -16.97 -4.48
C MET A 343 -11.49 -16.49 -4.20
N THR A 344 -10.48 -17.28 -4.53
CA THR A 344 -9.06 -16.91 -4.31
C THR A 344 -8.69 -15.71 -5.19
N HIS A 345 -9.21 -15.65 -6.42
CA HIS A 345 -9.01 -14.53 -7.34
C HIS A 345 -9.60 -13.22 -6.81
N GLU A 346 -10.88 -13.23 -6.41
CA GLU A 346 -11.52 -12.02 -5.87
C GLU A 346 -10.89 -11.54 -4.55
N MET A 347 -10.51 -12.48 -3.69
CA MET A 347 -9.75 -12.14 -2.49
C MET A 347 -8.37 -11.54 -2.87
N GLY A 348 -7.73 -12.02 -3.94
CA GLY A 348 -6.48 -11.45 -4.48
C GLY A 348 -6.61 -9.98 -4.84
N HIS A 349 -7.72 -9.58 -5.48
CA HIS A 349 -8.05 -8.18 -5.72
C HIS A 349 -8.26 -7.40 -4.42
N ALA A 350 -9.04 -7.91 -3.48
CA ALA A 350 -9.24 -7.26 -2.18
C ALA A 350 -7.92 -7.02 -1.44
N LEU A 351 -6.96 -7.93 -1.60
CA LEU A 351 -5.60 -7.88 -1.06
C LEU A 351 -4.61 -7.06 -1.91
N GLY A 352 -5.05 -6.47 -3.00
CA GLY A 352 -4.33 -5.43 -3.75
C GLY A 352 -3.72 -5.85 -5.09
N SER A 353 -3.87 -7.10 -5.52
CA SER A 353 -3.35 -7.52 -6.84
C SER A 353 -4.32 -7.15 -7.96
N PRO A 354 -3.88 -6.46 -9.03
CA PRO A 354 -4.61 -6.43 -10.29
C PRO A 354 -4.45 -7.77 -11.03
N HIS A 355 -5.06 -7.90 -12.22
CA HIS A 355 -4.87 -9.06 -13.06
C HIS A 355 -3.43 -9.13 -13.59
N THR A 356 -2.98 -10.34 -13.91
CA THR A 356 -1.65 -10.59 -14.53
C THR A 356 -1.49 -9.96 -15.91
N HIS A 357 -2.58 -9.67 -16.62
CA HIS A 357 -2.56 -9.00 -17.92
C HIS A 357 -2.71 -7.47 -17.84
N SER A 358 -2.76 -6.92 -16.62
CA SER A 358 -2.76 -5.46 -16.40
C SER A 358 -1.41 -4.84 -16.74
N CYS A 359 -1.40 -3.54 -17.05
CA CYS A 359 -0.18 -2.74 -17.25
C CYS A 359 0.51 -2.36 -15.93
N SER A 360 0.53 -3.25 -14.93
CA SER A 360 1.00 -2.95 -13.58
C SER A 360 2.34 -3.59 -13.21
N TRP A 361 2.91 -4.42 -14.09
CA TRP A 361 3.97 -5.35 -13.70
C TRP A 361 5.35 -4.99 -14.27
N ASN A 362 6.35 -5.76 -13.84
CA ASN A 362 7.72 -5.74 -14.32
C ASN A 362 8.51 -4.45 -14.06
N GLY A 363 7.94 -3.47 -13.35
CA GLY A 363 8.55 -2.16 -13.09
C GLY A 363 8.61 -1.23 -14.30
N ASN A 364 7.97 -1.60 -15.41
CA ASN A 364 7.94 -0.84 -16.66
C ASN A 364 6.54 -0.81 -17.30
N SER A 365 5.51 -1.02 -16.49
CA SER A 365 4.09 -0.98 -16.88
C SER A 365 3.71 -1.96 -17.99
N THR A 366 4.19 -3.20 -17.90
CA THR A 366 3.86 -4.29 -18.84
C THR A 366 3.09 -5.41 -18.16
N ALA A 367 2.49 -6.30 -18.96
CA ALA A 367 1.76 -7.47 -18.49
C ALA A 367 2.69 -8.66 -18.18
N ILE A 368 2.27 -9.54 -17.27
CA ILE A 368 2.92 -10.85 -17.01
C ILE A 368 2.47 -11.87 -18.05
N ASP A 369 1.18 -11.89 -18.40
CA ASP A 369 0.61 -12.75 -19.43
C ASP A 369 -0.38 -12.01 -20.33
N GLY A 370 -0.76 -12.64 -21.46
CA GLY A 370 -1.72 -12.11 -22.42
C GLY A 370 -3.07 -12.81 -22.40
N CYS A 371 -3.40 -13.59 -21.37
CA CYS A 371 -4.56 -14.48 -21.40
C CYS A 371 -5.88 -13.71 -21.46
N GLY A 372 -6.03 -12.58 -20.76
CA GLY A 372 -7.21 -11.71 -20.86
C GLY A 372 -7.38 -11.11 -22.26
N PRO A 373 -6.37 -10.39 -22.79
CA PRO A 373 -6.43 -9.81 -24.14
C PRO A 373 -6.76 -10.83 -25.24
N GLN A 374 -6.25 -12.06 -25.13
CA GLN A 374 -6.48 -13.14 -26.11
C GLN A 374 -7.96 -13.50 -26.30
N ILE A 375 -8.79 -13.33 -25.27
CA ILE A 375 -10.23 -13.63 -25.28
C ILE A 375 -11.10 -12.36 -25.26
N GLY A 376 -10.50 -11.17 -25.47
CA GLY A 376 -11.22 -9.91 -25.57
C GLY A 376 -11.33 -9.09 -24.27
N TYR A 377 -10.70 -9.52 -23.18
CA TYR A 377 -10.65 -8.77 -21.91
C TYR A 377 -9.30 -8.02 -21.82
N THR A 378 -9.24 -6.86 -22.48
CA THR A 378 -8.01 -6.06 -22.53
C THR A 378 -7.98 -4.97 -21.46
N GLU A 379 -6.83 -4.82 -20.81
CA GLU A 379 -6.52 -3.74 -19.87
C GLU A 379 -5.47 -2.76 -20.42
N GLY A 380 -5.28 -2.76 -21.75
CA GLY A 380 -4.35 -1.85 -22.43
C GLY A 380 -2.94 -2.41 -22.64
N CYS A 381 -2.65 -3.60 -22.11
CA CYS A 381 -1.38 -4.30 -22.33
C CYS A 381 -1.56 -5.66 -23.01
N THR A 382 -0.50 -6.12 -23.67
CA THR A 382 -0.37 -7.49 -24.18
C THR A 382 0.77 -8.20 -23.46
N GLY A 383 0.72 -9.53 -23.45
CA GLY A 383 1.74 -10.37 -22.82
C GLY A 383 1.79 -11.75 -23.47
N PRO A 384 2.76 -12.60 -23.07
CA PRO A 384 2.87 -13.96 -23.57
C PRO A 384 1.70 -14.83 -23.09
N ILE A 385 1.29 -15.81 -23.90
CA ILE A 385 0.32 -16.82 -23.49
C ILE A 385 1.08 -18.00 -22.86
N PRO A 386 0.82 -18.38 -21.60
CA PRO A 386 1.41 -19.56 -20.99
C PRO A 386 1.07 -20.83 -21.78
N SER A 387 1.98 -21.81 -21.80
CA SER A 387 1.74 -23.09 -22.46
C SER A 387 0.76 -23.96 -21.67
N SER A 388 0.24 -25.02 -22.30
CA SER A 388 -0.61 -26.02 -21.64
C SER A 388 0.05 -26.78 -20.48
N THR A 389 1.38 -26.76 -20.40
CA THR A 389 2.17 -27.34 -19.32
C THR A 389 2.43 -26.32 -18.20
N VAL A 390 2.74 -25.07 -18.54
CA VAL A 390 3.03 -24.02 -17.54
C VAL A 390 1.74 -23.50 -16.92
N LYS A 391 0.69 -23.31 -17.72
CA LYS A 391 -0.63 -22.78 -17.34
C LYS A 391 -0.59 -21.38 -16.72
N GLY A 392 -1.76 -20.79 -16.46
CA GLY A 392 -1.86 -19.50 -15.76
C GLY A 392 -1.76 -19.63 -14.24
N SER A 393 -1.58 -18.48 -13.57
CA SER A 393 -1.66 -18.31 -12.11
C SER A 393 -3.05 -17.81 -11.69
N ILE A 394 -3.34 -17.73 -10.38
CA ILE A 394 -4.67 -17.40 -9.85
C ILE A 394 -5.24 -16.08 -10.42
N MET A 395 -4.42 -15.04 -10.58
CA MET A 395 -4.86 -13.72 -11.09
C MET A 395 -4.88 -13.64 -12.62
N SER A 396 -4.91 -14.79 -13.31
CA SER A 396 -4.93 -14.89 -14.76
C SER A 396 -6.27 -15.38 -15.29
N TYR A 397 -6.56 -15.04 -16.54
CA TYR A 397 -7.73 -15.50 -17.29
C TYR A 397 -7.44 -16.73 -18.15
N CYS A 398 -6.29 -17.39 -17.98
CA CYS A 398 -5.95 -18.53 -18.83
C CYS A 398 -6.92 -19.73 -18.72
N HIS A 399 -7.84 -19.79 -17.74
CA HIS A 399 -8.93 -20.76 -17.74
C HIS A 399 -9.92 -20.58 -18.90
N LEU A 400 -10.00 -19.37 -19.46
CA LEU A 400 -10.84 -19.05 -20.61
C LEU A 400 -10.12 -19.26 -21.94
N VAL A 401 -8.78 -19.42 -21.91
CA VAL A 401 -7.99 -19.73 -23.10
C VAL A 401 -7.95 -21.24 -23.31
N SER A 402 -8.50 -21.68 -24.45
CA SER A 402 -8.59 -23.10 -24.79
C SER A 402 -7.22 -23.80 -24.71
N GLY A 403 -7.13 -24.85 -23.90
CA GLY A 403 -5.94 -25.68 -23.74
C GLY A 403 -4.89 -25.18 -22.74
N VAL A 404 -5.04 -23.99 -22.16
CA VAL A 404 -4.07 -23.45 -21.18
C VAL A 404 -4.50 -23.79 -19.74
N GLY A 405 -5.60 -23.22 -19.26
CA GLY A 405 -6.09 -23.45 -17.90
C GLY A 405 -5.31 -22.70 -16.82
N ILE A 406 -5.73 -22.89 -15.56
CA ILE A 406 -5.02 -22.41 -14.36
C ILE A 406 -4.43 -23.59 -13.61
N SER A 407 -3.23 -23.43 -13.05
CA SER A 407 -2.64 -24.41 -12.16
C SER A 407 -2.50 -23.85 -10.75
N PHE A 408 -3.09 -24.53 -9.77
CA PHE A 408 -3.02 -24.10 -8.37
C PHE A 408 -1.60 -24.18 -7.80
N ASN A 409 -0.74 -25.04 -8.34
CA ASN A 409 0.67 -25.07 -7.97
C ASN A 409 1.46 -23.81 -8.38
N ASN A 410 0.95 -23.02 -9.33
CA ASN A 410 1.52 -21.70 -9.65
C ASN A 410 1.18 -20.65 -8.58
N GLY A 411 0.13 -20.86 -7.79
CA GLY A 411 -0.39 -19.87 -6.85
C GLY A 411 -0.73 -18.56 -7.55
N PHE A 412 -0.44 -17.43 -6.89
CA PHE A 412 -0.50 -16.08 -7.43
C PHE A 412 0.66 -15.76 -8.40
N GLY A 413 1.73 -16.56 -8.38
CA GLY A 413 2.98 -16.25 -9.07
C GLY A 413 3.82 -15.18 -8.35
N PRO A 414 5.10 -14.97 -8.76
CA PRO A 414 6.05 -14.22 -7.94
C PRO A 414 5.68 -12.75 -7.67
N GLN A 415 5.24 -12.02 -8.71
CA GLN A 415 4.96 -10.58 -8.59
C GLN A 415 3.61 -10.30 -7.91
N PRO A 416 2.48 -10.95 -8.29
CA PRO A 416 1.22 -10.76 -7.58
C PRO A 416 1.33 -11.17 -6.11
N ALA A 417 2.01 -12.29 -5.80
CA ALA A 417 2.23 -12.70 -4.42
C ALA A 417 3.04 -11.66 -3.63
N ALA A 418 4.13 -11.14 -4.21
CA ALA A 418 4.95 -10.09 -3.57
C ALA A 418 4.16 -8.81 -3.30
N LEU A 419 3.35 -8.37 -4.27
CA LEU A 419 2.49 -7.21 -4.12
C LEU A 419 1.44 -7.42 -3.02
N ILE A 420 0.80 -8.59 -2.97
CA ILE A 420 -0.17 -8.93 -1.92
C ILE A 420 0.50 -8.90 -0.54
N ARG A 421 1.69 -9.53 -0.39
CA ARG A 421 2.42 -9.53 0.89
C ARG A 421 2.72 -8.11 1.37
N ASN A 422 3.23 -7.26 0.48
CA ASN A 422 3.52 -5.86 0.78
C ASN A 422 2.26 -5.09 1.16
N THR A 423 1.16 -5.32 0.44
CA THR A 423 -0.13 -4.68 0.73
C THR A 423 -0.62 -5.10 2.11
N VAL A 424 -0.70 -6.39 2.41
CA VAL A 424 -1.15 -6.92 3.71
C VAL A 424 -0.31 -6.37 4.88
N ASP A 425 1.01 -6.35 4.77
CA ASP A 425 1.87 -5.84 5.83
C ASP A 425 1.86 -4.30 5.95
N SER A 426 1.42 -3.58 4.91
CA SER A 426 1.19 -2.13 5.01
C SER A 426 -0.07 -1.77 5.80
N LYS A 427 -1.03 -2.71 5.90
CA LYS A 427 -2.35 -2.48 6.51
C LYS A 427 -2.29 -2.53 8.03
N ALA A 428 -2.31 -1.36 8.66
CA ALA A 428 -2.21 -1.25 10.12
C ALA A 428 -3.43 -1.74 10.91
N CYS A 429 -4.57 -2.03 10.24
CA CYS A 429 -5.75 -2.58 10.92
C CYS A 429 -5.68 -4.10 11.13
N LEU A 430 -4.72 -4.77 10.49
CA LEU A 430 -4.57 -6.22 10.55
C LEU A 430 -3.72 -6.62 11.75
N GLY A 431 -4.19 -7.63 12.47
CA GLY A 431 -3.44 -8.23 13.57
C GLY A 431 -2.45 -9.30 13.10
N GLN A 432 -1.42 -9.55 13.91
CA GLN A 432 -0.36 -10.53 13.58
C GLN A 432 -0.69 -11.97 14.01
N ASN A 433 -1.66 -12.17 14.90
CA ASN A 433 -1.95 -13.49 15.49
C ASN A 433 -3.06 -14.27 14.78
N CYS A 434 -3.63 -13.75 13.69
CA CYS A 434 -4.80 -14.32 13.01
C CYS A 434 -6.06 -14.45 13.88
N ILE A 435 -6.15 -13.81 15.04
CA ILE A 435 -7.29 -13.95 15.98
C ILE A 435 -7.94 -12.59 16.19
N THR A 436 -7.14 -11.61 16.62
CA THR A 436 -7.62 -10.27 17.00
C THR A 436 -7.29 -9.24 15.93
N PRO A 437 -8.20 -8.30 15.60
CA PRO A 437 -7.85 -7.16 14.74
C PRO A 437 -6.87 -6.23 15.45
N CYS A 438 -6.22 -5.36 14.70
CA CYS A 438 -5.48 -4.24 15.26
C CYS A 438 -6.32 -2.96 15.15
N ALA A 439 -6.78 -2.43 16.28
CA ALA A 439 -7.56 -1.20 16.29
C ALA A 439 -6.69 0.00 15.90
N ILE A 440 -7.25 0.92 15.10
CA ILE A 440 -6.60 2.20 14.79
C ILE A 440 -6.89 3.16 15.94
N THR A 441 -5.88 3.43 16.76
CA THR A 441 -6.00 4.22 18.00
C THR A 441 -5.36 5.60 17.88
N ILE A 442 -4.35 5.74 17.02
CA ILE A 442 -3.67 7.02 16.79
C ILE A 442 -4.59 7.91 15.97
N THR A 443 -5.02 9.03 16.55
CA THR A 443 -5.93 9.98 15.89
C THR A 443 -5.16 11.03 15.09
N GLU A 444 -4.01 11.49 15.59
CA GLU A 444 -3.22 12.55 14.99
C GLU A 444 -1.71 12.30 15.14
N LEU A 445 -0.94 12.76 14.15
CA LEU A 445 0.52 12.89 14.18
C LEU A 445 0.84 14.32 13.77
N ASN A 446 1.61 15.05 14.58
CA ASN A 446 2.00 16.42 14.30
C ASN A 446 3.52 16.61 14.42
N ILE A 447 4.14 17.18 13.38
CA ILE A 447 5.56 17.55 13.37
C ILE A 447 5.71 19.04 13.68
N SER A 448 6.59 19.36 14.64
CA SER A 448 6.85 20.72 15.10
C SER A 448 8.32 20.94 15.40
N ASN A 449 8.71 22.19 15.71
CA ASN A 449 10.09 22.59 16.04
C ASN A 449 11.11 22.01 15.05
N VAL A 450 10.78 22.04 13.76
CA VAL A 450 11.68 21.59 12.72
C VAL A 450 12.82 22.58 12.62
N THR A 451 14.04 22.09 12.73
CA THR A 451 15.29 22.84 12.63
C THR A 451 16.15 22.26 11.51
N GLN A 452 17.39 22.73 11.36
CA GLN A 452 18.31 22.19 10.35
C GLN A 452 18.76 20.76 10.63
N ASN A 453 18.71 20.34 11.89
CA ASN A 453 19.26 19.04 12.32
C ASN A 453 18.34 18.26 13.27
N GLY A 454 17.07 18.66 13.40
CA GLY A 454 16.14 18.00 14.29
C GLY A 454 14.69 18.40 14.07
N ALA A 455 13.79 17.62 14.65
CA ALA A 455 12.34 17.87 14.65
C ALA A 455 11.69 17.16 15.83
N ASN A 456 10.55 17.68 16.29
CA ASN A 456 9.73 17.04 17.32
C ASN A 456 8.46 16.46 16.69
N ALA A 457 8.10 15.25 17.08
CA ALA A 457 6.84 14.62 16.70
C ALA A 457 5.94 14.43 17.92
N ALA A 458 4.68 14.82 17.83
CA ALA A 458 3.65 14.58 18.82
C ALA A 458 2.62 13.57 18.28
N ILE A 459 2.35 12.52 19.05
CA ILE A 459 1.41 11.44 18.74
C ILE A 459 0.19 11.62 19.64
N THR A 460 -0.98 11.80 19.05
CA THR A 460 -2.25 11.84 19.78
C THR A 460 -2.90 10.46 19.75
N ASP A 461 -2.96 9.80 20.90
CA ASP A 461 -3.59 8.49 21.08
C ASP A 461 -4.07 8.35 22.54
N ALA A 462 -5.36 8.08 22.73
CA ALA A 462 -5.99 7.99 24.05
C ALA A 462 -6.05 6.56 24.60
N VAL A 463 -5.64 5.55 23.81
CA VAL A 463 -5.86 4.13 24.12
C VAL A 463 -4.53 3.41 24.32
N SER A 464 -3.58 3.59 23.41
CA SER A 464 -2.30 2.88 23.47
C SER A 464 -1.32 3.55 24.43
N THR A 465 -0.36 2.78 24.92
CA THR A 465 0.70 3.26 25.82
C THR A 465 2.11 3.04 25.25
N LEU A 466 2.21 2.36 24.11
CA LEU A 466 3.45 2.05 23.41
C LEU A 466 3.22 2.23 21.91
N TRP A 467 4.12 2.97 21.28
CA TRP A 467 4.08 3.24 19.84
C TRP A 467 5.42 2.89 19.22
N LYS A 468 5.36 2.32 18.02
CA LYS A 468 6.52 2.20 17.15
C LYS A 468 6.55 3.37 16.18
N TYR A 469 7.75 3.78 15.80
CA TYR A 469 7.97 4.78 14.78
C TYR A 469 9.07 4.36 13.81
N LYS A 470 8.97 4.86 12.58
CA LYS A 470 10.00 4.75 11.55
C LYS A 470 10.07 6.04 10.77
N MET A 471 11.25 6.64 10.78
CA MET A 471 11.61 7.79 9.97
C MET A 471 12.54 7.34 8.86
N ALA A 472 12.15 7.64 7.62
CA ALA A 472 12.95 7.35 6.45
C ALA A 472 13.08 8.61 5.57
N THR A 473 14.15 8.66 4.79
CA THR A 473 14.25 9.57 3.64
C THR A 473 13.29 9.14 2.53
N MET A 474 13.06 10.00 1.55
CA MET A 474 12.09 9.74 0.47
C MET A 474 12.48 8.59 -0.46
N ASP A 475 13.78 8.25 -0.51
CA ASP A 475 14.30 7.04 -1.19
C ASP A 475 14.08 5.74 -0.39
N GLY A 476 13.49 5.82 0.81
CA GLY A 476 13.18 4.70 1.69
C GLY A 476 14.31 4.29 2.65
N ALA A 477 15.47 4.97 2.65
CA ALA A 477 16.52 4.67 3.62
C ALA A 477 16.06 5.02 5.04
N ILE A 478 16.15 4.04 5.95
CA ILE A 478 15.73 4.22 7.35
C ILE A 478 16.78 5.04 8.08
N VAL A 479 16.35 6.15 8.66
CA VAL A 479 17.20 7.08 9.42
C VAL A 479 17.09 6.84 10.91
N SER A 480 15.87 6.56 11.39
CA SER A 480 15.62 6.20 12.78
C SER A 480 14.37 5.34 12.88
N SER A 481 14.41 4.33 13.74
CA SER A 481 13.24 3.53 14.08
C SER A 481 13.35 3.00 15.50
N GLY A 482 12.21 2.75 16.13
CA GLY A 482 12.16 2.23 17.49
C GLY A 482 10.78 2.32 18.09
N ASN A 483 10.73 2.06 19.39
CA ASN A 483 9.51 2.13 20.20
C ASN A 483 9.62 3.26 21.23
N THR A 484 8.48 3.86 21.59
CA THR A 484 8.37 4.92 22.58
C THR A 484 7.11 4.73 23.41
N SER A 485 7.19 4.97 24.71
CA SER A 485 6.03 5.12 25.60
C SER A 485 5.67 6.59 25.85
N ASN A 486 6.44 7.52 25.28
CA ASN A 486 6.16 8.95 25.32
C ASN A 486 5.42 9.36 24.04
N GLN A 487 4.35 10.13 24.19
CA GLN A 487 3.60 10.73 23.09
C GLN A 487 4.40 11.80 22.33
N THR A 488 5.57 12.19 22.82
CA THR A 488 6.49 13.10 22.11
C THR A 488 7.81 12.41 21.85
N VAL A 489 8.29 12.51 20.60
CA VAL A 489 9.57 11.96 20.15
C VAL A 489 10.41 13.08 19.55
N ASN A 490 11.64 13.23 20.02
CA ASN A 490 12.58 14.23 19.53
C ASN A 490 13.62 13.56 18.63
N PHE A 491 13.73 14.04 17.41
CA PHE A 491 14.72 13.59 16.43
C PHE A 491 15.86 14.59 16.34
N THR A 492 17.09 14.10 16.30
CA THR A 492 18.33 14.89 16.19
C THR A 492 19.23 14.29 15.10
N ASN A 493 20.30 15.01 14.74
CA ASN A 493 21.26 14.61 13.70
C ASN A 493 20.63 14.42 12.30
N LEU A 494 19.55 15.14 12.02
CA LEU A 494 18.99 15.22 10.67
C LEU A 494 19.87 16.06 9.76
N GLN A 495 19.72 15.87 8.45
CA GLN A 495 20.40 16.68 7.46
C GLN A 495 19.57 17.92 7.12
N PRO A 496 20.18 19.09 6.92
CA PRO A 496 19.47 20.29 6.46
C PRO A 496 18.82 20.10 5.09
N ALA A 497 17.76 20.86 4.79
CA ALA A 497 17.05 20.84 3.50
C ALA A 497 16.73 19.41 2.97
N THR A 498 16.36 18.51 3.87
CA THR A 498 16.10 17.10 3.55
C THR A 498 14.68 16.70 3.95
N TYR A 499 13.99 16.00 3.05
CA TYR A 499 12.66 15.46 3.31
C TYR A 499 12.74 14.13 4.08
N TYR A 500 11.88 14.02 5.09
CA TYR A 500 11.68 12.81 5.86
C TYR A 500 10.21 12.44 5.92
N LYS A 501 9.92 11.14 5.83
CA LYS A 501 8.61 10.56 6.12
C LYS A 501 8.66 9.87 7.47
N LEU A 502 7.94 10.41 8.44
CA LEU A 502 7.74 9.76 9.74
C LEU A 502 6.45 8.95 9.69
N SER A 503 6.54 7.66 9.98
CA SER A 503 5.41 6.75 10.15
C SER A 503 5.31 6.30 11.61
N VAL A 504 4.10 6.30 12.18
CA VAL A 504 3.83 5.86 13.55
C VAL A 504 2.71 4.82 13.59
N GLY A 505 2.81 3.87 14.51
CA GLY A 505 1.85 2.79 14.68
C GLY A 505 1.94 2.14 16.05
N THR A 506 1.18 1.08 16.24
CA THR A 506 1.17 0.29 17.47
C THR A 506 1.69 -1.12 17.18
N ASP A 507 1.98 -1.89 18.23
CA ASP A 507 2.61 -3.21 18.11
C ASP A 507 1.65 -4.34 17.69
N CYS A 508 0.33 -4.08 17.60
CA CYS A 508 -0.61 -5.13 17.16
C CYS A 508 -0.53 -5.45 15.67
N SER A 509 0.09 -4.60 14.85
CA SER A 509 0.28 -4.76 13.42
C SER A 509 1.72 -4.46 13.03
N VAL A 510 2.21 -4.96 11.90
CA VAL A 510 3.46 -4.46 11.29
C VAL A 510 3.28 -3.20 10.47
N GLY A 511 2.04 -2.89 10.07
CA GLY A 511 1.69 -1.64 9.40
C GLY A 511 1.82 -0.41 10.31
N TYR A 512 1.80 0.77 9.71
CA TYR A 512 1.82 2.06 10.42
C TYR A 512 0.48 2.76 10.23
N GLN A 513 -0.07 3.33 11.31
CA GLN A 513 -1.43 3.89 11.34
C GLN A 513 -1.49 5.32 10.78
N ARG A 514 -0.40 6.09 10.91
CA ARG A 514 -0.28 7.48 10.41
C ARG A 514 1.10 7.72 9.85
N SER A 515 1.19 8.63 8.90
CA SER A 515 2.48 9.15 8.42
C SER A 515 2.38 10.60 8.02
N GLN A 516 3.49 11.34 8.18
CA GLN A 516 3.61 12.72 7.75
C GLN A 516 4.99 12.95 7.13
N ILE A 517 5.00 13.74 6.05
CA ILE A 517 6.22 14.21 5.39
C ILE A 517 6.55 15.61 5.94
N PHE A 518 7.82 15.87 6.20
CA PHE A 518 8.31 17.20 6.57
C PHE A 518 9.71 17.46 5.99
N LEU A 519 10.04 18.76 5.86
CA LEU A 519 11.33 19.24 5.36
C LEU A 519 12.09 19.95 6.47
N THR A 520 13.30 19.48 6.79
CA THR A 520 14.22 20.16 7.72
C THR A 520 14.57 21.56 7.23
N ASP A 521 14.87 22.46 8.16
CA ASP A 521 15.35 23.79 7.78
C ASP A 521 16.75 23.76 7.17
N ALA A 522 17.15 24.89 6.61
CA ALA A 522 18.50 25.14 6.16
C ALA A 522 18.81 26.64 6.24
N GLU A 523 20.06 27.00 5.98
CA GLU A 523 20.45 28.38 5.68
C GLU A 523 19.90 28.78 4.29
N TRP A 524 18.59 29.04 4.22
CA TRP A 524 17.87 29.30 2.96
C TRP A 524 18.49 30.46 2.17
N CYS A 525 18.88 31.54 2.85
CA CYS A 525 19.55 32.69 2.23
C CYS A 525 21.06 32.48 2.04
N GLY A 526 21.62 31.37 2.54
CA GLY A 526 23.01 30.94 2.34
C GLY A 526 23.22 30.10 1.08
N GLY A 527 22.19 29.95 0.23
CA GLY A 527 22.26 29.18 -1.02
C GLY A 527 21.71 27.76 -0.93
N ALA A 528 21.00 27.40 0.15
CA ALA A 528 20.29 26.14 0.20
C ALA A 528 19.14 26.12 -0.82
N LEU A 529 19.03 25.03 -1.57
CA LEU A 529 17.99 24.84 -2.57
C LEU A 529 16.73 24.29 -1.93
N PHE A 530 15.58 24.86 -2.27
CA PHE A 530 14.28 24.29 -1.96
C PHE A 530 13.75 23.52 -3.16
N THR A 531 13.61 22.21 -2.99
CA THR A 531 13.05 21.29 -3.98
C THR A 531 11.77 20.65 -3.46
N ASP A 532 11.10 19.85 -4.29
CA ASP A 532 10.11 18.88 -3.87
C ASP A 532 10.76 17.60 -3.30
N THR A 533 9.94 16.58 -3.02
CA THR A 533 10.32 15.29 -2.43
C THR A 533 11.17 14.40 -3.34
N GLY A 534 11.12 14.60 -4.65
CA GLY A 534 11.99 13.97 -5.65
C GLY A 534 13.43 14.50 -5.64
N GLY A 535 13.68 15.59 -4.91
CA GLY A 535 14.99 16.19 -4.80
C GLY A 535 15.41 16.89 -6.08
N GLN A 536 16.67 16.74 -6.50
CA GLN A 536 17.20 17.43 -7.68
C GLN A 536 17.06 16.65 -9.00
N VAL A 537 16.75 15.35 -8.91
CA VAL A 537 16.88 14.39 -10.02
C VAL A 537 15.66 13.49 -10.20
N GLY A 538 14.82 13.31 -9.17
CA GLY A 538 13.59 12.53 -9.26
C GLY A 538 12.37 13.42 -9.41
N ASN A 539 11.24 12.81 -9.76
CA ASN A 539 9.93 13.43 -9.70
C ASN A 539 9.39 13.45 -8.27
N TYR A 540 8.49 14.37 -7.96
CA TYR A 540 7.77 14.37 -6.69
C TYR A 540 6.86 13.13 -6.55
N GLY A 541 6.44 12.82 -5.33
CA GLY A 541 5.53 11.70 -5.08
C GLY A 541 4.04 12.07 -5.23
N ASN A 542 3.22 11.06 -5.53
CA ASN A 542 1.76 11.19 -5.55
C ASN A 542 1.20 11.20 -4.11
N ASN A 543 0.00 11.77 -3.95
CA ASN A 543 -0.74 11.90 -2.68
C ASN A 543 0.06 12.63 -1.60
N GLU A 544 0.88 13.60 -1.99
CA GLU A 544 1.68 14.38 -1.07
C GLU A 544 0.93 15.63 -0.63
N THR A 545 1.09 15.98 0.65
CA THR A 545 0.71 17.29 1.16
C THR A 545 1.85 17.79 2.01
N ILE A 546 2.47 18.87 1.56
CA ILE A 546 3.63 19.46 2.21
C ILE A 546 3.26 20.90 2.56
N VAL A 547 3.47 21.27 3.81
CA VAL A 547 3.39 22.67 4.25
C VAL A 547 4.72 23.02 4.91
N LYS A 548 5.39 24.03 4.38
CA LYS A 548 6.66 24.52 4.93
C LYS A 548 6.62 26.03 5.02
N THR A 549 6.92 26.55 6.20
CA THR A 549 7.15 27.97 6.43
C THR A 549 8.64 28.23 6.50
N PHE A 550 9.10 29.22 5.75
CA PHE A 550 10.47 29.69 5.68
C PHE A 550 10.55 31.03 6.42
N TYR A 551 11.57 31.18 7.26
CA TYR A 551 11.83 32.41 8.01
C TYR A 551 13.17 33.02 7.58
N PRO A 552 13.25 34.35 7.42
CA PRO A 552 14.54 35.03 7.24
C PRO A 552 15.27 35.16 8.58
N THR A 553 16.60 35.13 8.55
CA THR A 553 17.42 35.52 9.72
C THR A 553 17.25 37.00 10.05
N SER A 554 17.02 37.84 9.03
CA SER A 554 16.67 39.26 9.16
C SER A 554 16.00 39.78 7.89
N GLY A 555 15.03 40.70 8.02
CA GLY A 555 14.38 41.35 6.89
C GLY A 555 13.27 40.50 6.27
N ALA A 556 13.20 40.43 4.95
CA ALA A 556 12.17 39.70 4.21
C ALA A 556 12.78 38.68 3.26
N LEU A 557 12.14 37.51 3.17
CA LEU A 557 12.46 36.51 2.17
C LEU A 557 11.95 36.91 0.79
N THR A 558 12.78 36.67 -0.21
CA THR A 558 12.39 36.60 -1.62
C THR A 558 12.62 35.18 -2.11
N LEU A 559 11.55 34.48 -2.47
CA LEU A 559 11.55 33.15 -3.10
C LEU A 559 11.61 33.30 -4.63
N MET A 560 12.51 32.57 -5.28
CA MET A 560 12.70 32.60 -6.73
C MET A 560 12.80 31.18 -7.29
N PHE A 561 11.89 30.82 -8.20
CA PHE A 561 11.91 29.54 -8.89
C PHE A 561 12.88 29.57 -10.07
N THR A 562 13.70 28.54 -10.19
CA THR A 562 14.58 28.29 -11.35
C THR A 562 14.06 27.17 -12.23
N GLU A 563 13.32 26.23 -11.66
CA GLU A 563 12.60 25.16 -12.37
C GLU A 563 11.21 24.99 -11.76
N PHE A 564 10.23 24.65 -12.60
CA PHE A 564 8.85 24.39 -12.18
C PHE A 564 8.13 23.54 -13.24
N ALA A 565 7.65 22.36 -12.85
CA ALA A 565 6.90 21.42 -13.65
C ALA A 565 6.04 20.55 -12.71
N LEU A 566 4.74 20.82 -12.69
CA LEU A 566 3.72 20.05 -11.99
C LEU A 566 2.71 19.48 -12.99
N GLU A 567 1.98 18.43 -12.60
CA GLU A 567 0.84 17.96 -13.38
C GLU A 567 -0.18 19.07 -13.53
N LYS A 568 -0.39 19.46 -14.78
CA LYS A 568 -1.20 20.63 -15.11
C LYS A 568 -2.66 20.39 -14.73
N ASP A 569 -3.19 21.28 -13.91
CA ASP A 569 -4.59 21.34 -13.44
C ASP A 569 -5.00 20.26 -12.42
N TYR A 570 -4.05 19.46 -11.91
CA TYR A 570 -4.27 18.41 -10.91
C TYR A 570 -3.39 18.59 -9.67
N ASP A 571 -2.14 18.99 -9.90
CA ASP A 571 -1.18 19.26 -8.83
C ASP A 571 -0.94 20.76 -8.66
N PHE A 572 -0.89 21.19 -7.40
CA PHE A 572 -0.92 22.62 -7.08
C PHE A 572 0.09 23.03 -6.01
N LEU A 573 0.78 24.13 -6.29
CA LEU A 573 1.58 24.87 -5.32
C LEU A 573 0.88 26.19 -4.95
N TYR A 574 0.83 26.48 -3.65
CA TYR A 574 0.28 27.71 -3.09
C TYR A 574 1.33 28.43 -2.27
N ILE A 575 1.44 29.75 -2.46
CA ILE A 575 2.48 30.57 -1.81
C ILE A 575 1.81 31.71 -1.06
N TYR A 576 2.03 31.72 0.26
CA TYR A 576 1.45 32.65 1.21
C TYR A 576 2.51 33.65 1.70
N ASN A 577 2.10 34.91 1.78
CA ASN A 577 2.88 36.04 2.29
C ASN A 577 2.74 36.12 3.81
N GLY A 578 3.44 35.22 4.52
CA GLY A 578 3.46 35.21 5.97
C GLY A 578 3.72 33.82 6.58
N PRO A 579 3.60 33.69 7.91
CA PRO A 579 4.07 32.54 8.67
C PRO A 579 3.10 31.35 8.71
N SER A 580 2.03 31.34 7.92
CA SER A 580 1.08 30.22 7.88
C SER A 580 0.21 30.22 6.61
N THR A 581 -0.53 29.14 6.39
CA THR A 581 -1.58 29.03 5.37
C THR A 581 -2.80 29.92 5.62
N ALA A 582 -2.89 30.56 6.80
CA ALA A 582 -3.88 31.59 7.11
C ALA A 582 -3.40 33.00 6.76
N SER A 583 -2.14 33.17 6.35
CA SER A 583 -1.61 34.46 5.89
C SER A 583 -2.18 34.83 4.51
N PRO A 584 -2.19 36.11 4.12
CA PRO A 584 -2.60 36.50 2.78
C PRO A 584 -1.79 35.78 1.70
N MET A 585 -2.46 35.26 0.66
CA MET A 585 -1.78 34.62 -0.47
C MET A 585 -1.16 35.66 -1.39
N PHE A 586 -0.02 35.36 -2.02
CA PHE A 586 0.48 36.19 -3.11
C PHE A 586 -0.47 36.13 -4.30
N THR A 587 -0.65 37.26 -5.00
CA THR A 587 -1.58 37.34 -6.14
C THR A 587 -1.22 36.35 -7.25
N ASN A 588 0.08 36.15 -7.51
CA ASN A 588 0.60 35.15 -8.45
C ASN A 588 0.98 33.82 -7.76
N GLY A 589 0.54 33.59 -6.53
CA GLY A 589 0.87 32.40 -5.73
C GLY A 589 -0.30 31.44 -5.52
N ASN A 590 -1.41 31.63 -6.25
CA ASN A 590 -2.60 30.81 -6.12
C ASN A 590 -2.64 29.72 -7.19
N ALA A 591 -2.80 28.46 -6.75
CA ALA A 591 -3.01 27.30 -7.62
C ALA A 591 -2.00 27.22 -8.78
N LEU A 592 -0.72 27.40 -8.47
CA LEU A 592 0.36 27.26 -9.45
C LEU A 592 0.44 25.82 -9.91
N THR A 593 0.45 25.61 -11.23
CA THR A 593 0.42 24.29 -11.86
C THR A 593 1.06 24.32 -13.25
N GLY A 594 1.31 23.15 -13.85
CA GLY A 594 1.97 23.03 -15.15
C GLY A 594 3.45 23.41 -15.08
N ASN A 595 4.01 23.87 -16.20
CA ASN A 595 5.45 24.12 -16.37
C ASN A 595 5.82 25.60 -16.55
N THR A 596 4.90 26.51 -16.22
CA THR A 596 5.17 27.95 -16.33
C THR A 596 5.87 28.43 -15.06
N LEU A 597 7.05 29.04 -15.20
CA LEU A 597 7.81 29.56 -14.07
C LEU A 597 7.00 30.64 -13.32
N PRO A 598 6.72 30.45 -12.01
CA PRO A 598 5.84 31.35 -11.24
C PRO A 598 6.39 32.77 -10.97
N GLY A 599 7.66 33.01 -11.29
CA GLY A 599 8.36 34.26 -11.00
C GLY A 599 8.88 34.34 -9.56
N THR A 600 8.91 35.54 -9.01
CA THR A 600 9.51 35.83 -7.70
C THR A 600 8.47 36.28 -6.68
N PHE A 601 8.64 35.90 -5.41
CA PHE A 601 7.72 36.22 -4.31
C PHE A 601 8.50 36.88 -3.18
N THR A 602 8.26 38.16 -2.91
CA THR A 602 8.93 38.88 -1.82
C THR A 602 7.97 39.13 -0.68
N SER A 603 8.29 38.64 0.52
CA SER A 603 7.46 38.81 1.70
C SER A 603 7.33 40.29 2.06
N THR A 604 6.10 40.74 2.27
CA THR A 604 5.79 42.06 2.85
C THR A 604 5.17 41.93 4.24
N HIS A 605 4.98 40.70 4.71
CA HIS A 605 4.54 40.42 6.06
C HIS A 605 5.60 40.86 7.08
N SER A 606 5.17 41.31 8.26
CA SER A 606 6.08 41.83 9.30
C SER A 606 7.09 40.81 9.83
N SER A 607 6.78 39.51 9.72
CA SER A 607 7.71 38.42 10.04
C SER A 607 8.75 38.15 8.95
N GLY A 608 8.59 38.73 7.75
CA GLY A 608 9.40 38.46 6.58
C GLY A 608 9.29 37.03 6.02
N ALA A 609 8.39 36.21 6.58
CA ALA A 609 8.24 34.80 6.27
C ALA A 609 7.44 34.54 4.98
N ILE A 610 7.68 33.38 4.37
CA ILE A 610 6.89 32.85 3.26
C ILE A 610 6.46 31.43 3.64
N THR A 611 5.19 31.09 3.42
CA THR A 611 4.69 29.72 3.59
C THR A 611 4.34 29.13 2.23
N VAL A 612 4.79 27.91 1.98
CA VAL A 612 4.50 27.15 0.77
C VAL A 612 3.67 25.94 1.14
N ARG A 613 2.60 25.68 0.38
CA ARG A 613 1.80 24.46 0.45
C ARG A 613 1.78 23.78 -0.90
N PHE A 614 2.21 22.53 -0.94
CA PHE A 614 2.10 21.65 -2.11
C PHE A 614 1.05 20.58 -1.85
N VAL A 615 0.26 20.25 -2.87
CA VAL A 615 -0.67 19.12 -2.88
C VAL A 615 -0.55 18.41 -4.23
N SER A 616 -0.34 17.09 -4.20
CA SER A 616 -0.44 16.25 -5.40
C SER A 616 -1.58 15.23 -5.30
N ASP A 617 -2.11 14.85 -6.46
CA ASP A 617 -3.17 13.86 -6.59
C ASP A 617 -2.62 12.41 -6.63
N GLU A 618 -3.45 11.44 -7.03
CA GLU A 618 -3.07 10.03 -7.02
C GLU A 618 -2.20 9.56 -8.20
N ASP A 619 -2.02 10.35 -9.27
CA ASP A 619 -1.29 9.94 -10.48
C ASP A 619 -0.32 10.99 -11.02
N TYR A 620 0.34 10.67 -12.15
CA TYR A 620 1.22 11.53 -12.95
C TYR A 620 1.98 12.59 -12.16
N ASN A 621 3.20 12.27 -11.77
CA ASN A 621 4.13 13.27 -11.28
C ASN A 621 5.07 13.75 -12.39
N ASP A 622 5.63 14.94 -12.18
CA ASP A 622 6.65 15.54 -13.02
C ASP A 622 7.87 15.91 -12.17
N THR A 623 8.87 16.53 -12.79
CA THR A 623 10.17 16.90 -12.22
C THR A 623 10.11 17.95 -11.09
N GLY A 624 8.94 18.51 -10.81
CA GLY A 624 8.68 19.31 -9.61
C GLY A 624 9.27 20.72 -9.70
N TRP A 625 9.98 21.16 -8.66
CA TRP A 625 10.53 22.51 -8.63
C TRP A 625 11.92 22.61 -8.03
N LYS A 626 12.63 23.66 -8.43
CA LYS A 626 13.85 24.12 -7.77
C LYS A 626 13.73 25.61 -7.51
N ALA A 627 13.93 26.02 -6.27
CA ALA A 627 13.82 27.41 -5.88
C ALA A 627 14.89 27.84 -4.88
N ASN A 628 15.29 29.09 -4.98
CA ASN A 628 16.28 29.72 -4.11
C ASN A 628 15.63 30.84 -3.30
N PHE A 629 16.23 31.14 -2.15
CA PHE A 629 15.86 32.29 -1.34
C PHE A 629 16.96 33.36 -1.36
N SER A 630 16.55 34.62 -1.34
CA SER A 630 17.39 35.73 -0.94
C SER A 630 16.74 36.48 0.22
N CYS A 631 17.56 37.03 1.12
CA CYS A 631 17.09 37.82 2.25
C CYS A 631 17.37 39.29 1.95
N GLY A 632 16.33 40.08 1.74
CA GLY A 632 16.43 41.54 1.68
C GLY A 632 16.27 42.13 3.07
N VAL A 633 17.01 43.20 3.42
CA VAL A 633 16.67 44.00 4.60
C VAL A 633 15.29 44.63 4.33
N LEU A 634 14.34 44.50 5.25
CA LEU A 634 13.09 45.25 5.22
C LEU A 634 13.42 46.74 5.39
N ALA A 635 13.80 47.40 4.30
CA ALA A 635 13.81 48.85 4.23
C ALA A 635 12.34 49.28 4.08
N VAL A 636 11.87 50.12 4.99
CA VAL A 636 10.62 50.86 4.78
C VAL A 636 10.82 51.65 3.47
N GLY A 637 10.04 51.34 2.44
CA GLY A 637 10.22 51.93 1.12
C GLY A 637 10.04 53.44 1.18
N ASP A 638 11.14 54.18 1.04
CA ASP A 638 11.11 55.57 0.57
C ASP A 638 11.21 55.52 -0.96
N ASP A 639 10.07 55.65 -1.63
CA ASP A 639 9.87 55.53 -3.08
C ASP A 639 10.55 56.63 -3.94
N ASN A 640 11.63 57.28 -3.46
CA ASN A 640 12.17 58.50 -4.09
C ASN A 640 13.68 58.55 -4.35
N LEU A 641 14.37 57.42 -4.52
CA LEU A 641 15.83 57.41 -4.76
C LEU A 641 16.29 57.56 -6.23
N LYS A 642 15.47 58.08 -7.15
CA LYS A 642 15.94 58.50 -8.50
C LYS A 642 16.07 60.01 -8.71
N TYR A 643 15.70 60.84 -7.73
CA TYR A 643 15.89 62.28 -7.81
C TYR A 643 16.50 62.83 -6.51
N ASN A 644 17.81 63.10 -6.52
CA ASN A 644 18.52 63.69 -5.39
C ASN A 644 18.89 65.14 -5.74
N PRO A 645 18.00 66.14 -5.51
CA PRO A 645 18.27 67.50 -5.91
C PRO A 645 19.29 68.19 -5.01
N VAL A 646 19.58 67.66 -3.81
CA VAL A 646 20.45 68.28 -2.81
C VAL A 646 21.78 67.52 -2.66
N ASN A 647 22.88 68.26 -2.81
CA ASN A 647 24.25 67.83 -2.56
C ASN A 647 24.85 68.57 -1.37
N ILE A 648 25.64 67.87 -0.56
CA ILE A 648 26.34 68.41 0.62
C ILE A 648 27.82 68.06 0.50
N PHE A 649 28.69 69.06 0.44
CA PHE A 649 30.13 68.85 0.25
C PHE A 649 30.98 69.99 0.85
N PRO A 650 32.23 69.73 1.26
CA PRO A 650 32.81 68.40 1.40
C PRO A 650 32.14 67.63 2.54
N ASN A 651 32.05 66.31 2.39
CA ASN A 651 31.55 65.41 3.42
C ASN A 651 32.41 64.14 3.37
N PRO A 652 33.38 63.95 4.28
CA PRO A 652 33.53 64.63 5.57
C PRO A 652 33.93 66.12 5.52
N VAL A 653 33.45 66.91 6.47
CA VAL A 653 33.71 68.35 6.61
C VAL A 653 34.62 68.65 7.80
N LYS A 654 35.54 69.62 7.65
CA LYS A 654 36.29 70.20 8.77
C LYS A 654 35.59 71.42 9.37
N ASN A 655 35.53 72.56 8.67
CA ASN A 655 35.01 73.79 9.26
C ASN A 655 33.77 74.35 8.58
N LYS A 656 33.57 74.04 7.29
CA LYS A 656 32.55 74.67 6.46
C LYS A 656 32.03 73.66 5.45
N VAL A 657 30.71 73.48 5.42
CA VAL A 657 30.02 72.61 4.46
C VAL A 657 29.15 73.45 3.55
N THR A 658 29.12 73.12 2.26
CA THR A 658 28.23 73.71 1.28
C THR A 658 27.04 72.79 1.05
N ILE A 659 25.83 73.34 1.17
CA ILE A 659 24.58 72.72 0.77
C ILE A 659 24.18 73.35 -0.57
N SER A 660 24.09 72.55 -1.63
CA SER A 660 23.63 73.00 -2.95
C SER A 660 22.44 72.18 -3.41
N SER A 661 21.45 72.82 -4.02
CA SER A 661 20.25 72.19 -4.55
C SER A 661 19.99 72.62 -6.00
N LYS A 662 19.33 71.76 -6.79
CA LYS A 662 18.71 72.16 -8.06
C LYS A 662 17.48 73.06 -7.86
N GLU A 663 16.97 73.14 -6.64
CA GLU A 663 15.77 73.88 -6.23
C GLU A 663 16.13 75.00 -5.25
N GLY A 664 15.24 75.99 -5.08
CA GLY A 664 15.40 77.01 -4.05
C GLY A 664 15.45 76.38 -2.65
N LEU A 665 16.44 76.74 -1.84
CA LEU A 665 16.57 76.31 -0.45
C LEU A 665 15.67 77.20 0.43
N LYS A 666 14.87 76.59 1.33
CA LYS A 666 14.04 77.30 2.32
C LYS A 666 14.65 77.28 3.71
N SER A 667 15.07 76.10 4.19
CA SER A 667 15.61 75.94 5.53
C SER A 667 16.57 74.75 5.63
N TYR A 668 17.39 74.71 6.68
CA TYR A 668 18.10 73.50 7.09
C TYR A 668 18.10 73.36 8.61
N LYS A 669 18.21 72.11 9.09
CA LYS A 669 18.38 71.74 10.50
C LYS A 669 19.43 70.63 10.61
N ILE A 670 20.36 70.77 11.53
CA ILE A 670 21.44 69.80 11.80
C ILE A 670 21.19 69.19 13.17
N TYR A 671 21.12 67.86 13.22
CA TYR A 671 20.91 67.08 14.43
C TYR A 671 22.13 66.19 14.70
N ASN A 672 22.46 65.97 15.98
CA ASN A 672 23.44 64.95 16.37
C ASN A 672 22.81 63.54 16.38
N GLU A 673 23.61 62.51 16.70
CA GLU A 673 23.17 61.11 16.76
C GLU A 673 22.05 60.84 17.79
N SER A 674 21.91 61.69 18.81
CA SER A 674 20.83 61.60 19.80
C SER A 674 19.55 62.36 19.39
N GLY A 675 19.47 62.88 18.16
CA GLY A 675 18.34 63.66 17.66
C GLY A 675 18.24 65.09 18.22
N ARG A 676 19.25 65.58 18.95
CA ARG A 676 19.29 66.96 19.46
C ARG A 676 19.63 67.91 18.33
N LEU A 677 18.82 68.97 18.18
CA LEU A 677 19.09 70.05 17.23
C LEU A 677 20.34 70.84 17.64
N ILE A 678 21.29 70.96 16.71
CA ILE A 678 22.58 71.61 16.91
C ILE A 678 22.60 72.99 16.26
N GLN A 679 22.11 73.10 15.04
CA GLN A 679 22.10 74.34 14.27
C GLN A 679 20.96 74.32 13.25
N SER A 680 20.37 75.48 12.97
CA SER A 680 19.35 75.62 11.93
C SER A 680 19.37 77.02 11.32
N ALA A 681 18.89 77.13 10.09
CA ALA A 681 18.55 78.40 9.48
C ALA A 681 17.25 78.26 8.68
N SER A 682 16.45 79.33 8.65
CA SER A 682 15.19 79.43 7.91
C SER A 682 15.21 80.65 6.98
N SER A 683 14.25 80.71 6.07
CA SER A 683 14.09 81.81 5.09
C SER A 683 15.32 82.01 4.20
N LEU A 684 15.98 80.92 3.83
CA LEU A 684 17.10 80.91 2.89
C LEU A 684 16.64 81.40 1.51
N LYS A 685 17.54 82.04 0.77
CA LYS A 685 17.30 82.49 -0.61
C LYS A 685 18.40 81.93 -1.51
N GLY A 686 17.99 81.44 -2.68
CA GLY A 686 18.89 80.83 -3.66
C GLY A 686 19.09 79.34 -3.46
N ASN A 687 20.02 78.78 -4.23
CA ASN A 687 20.11 77.34 -4.48
C ASN A 687 21.41 76.74 -3.90
N LYS A 688 22.22 77.57 -3.24
CA LYS A 688 23.51 77.21 -2.66
C LYS A 688 23.77 78.05 -1.43
N MET A 689 24.17 77.42 -0.33
CA MET A 689 24.48 78.07 0.93
C MET A 689 25.67 77.38 1.60
N ASP A 690 26.46 78.18 2.28
CA ASP A 690 27.60 77.73 3.07
C ASP A 690 27.26 77.77 4.56
N VAL A 691 27.49 76.66 5.25
CA VAL A 691 27.24 76.49 6.68
C VAL A 691 28.57 76.36 7.42
N ASN A 692 28.80 77.26 8.37
CA ASN A 692 29.95 77.20 9.27
C ASN A 692 29.67 76.22 10.40
N LEU A 693 30.57 75.25 10.58
CA LEU A 693 30.52 74.14 11.53
C LEU A 693 31.76 74.11 12.44
N SER A 694 32.50 75.21 12.52
CA SER A 694 33.74 75.28 13.32
C SER A 694 33.47 75.10 14.83
N SER A 695 32.24 75.38 15.29
CA SER A 695 31.83 75.30 16.69
C SER A 695 31.23 73.95 17.11
N ILE A 696 31.11 72.98 16.20
CA ILE A 696 30.56 71.65 16.49
C ILE A 696 31.66 70.59 16.59
N GLN A 697 31.48 69.62 17.48
CA GLN A 697 32.44 68.53 17.73
C GLN A 697 32.51 67.55 16.55
N ALA A 698 33.59 66.77 16.47
CA ALA A 698 33.70 65.68 15.49
C ALA A 698 32.64 64.60 15.78
N GLY A 699 32.02 64.06 14.73
CA GLY A 699 30.94 63.08 14.87
C GLY A 699 30.04 62.97 13.64
N ASN A 700 29.06 62.07 13.68
CA ASN A 700 28.03 61.98 12.64
C ASN A 700 26.83 62.87 13.00
N TYR A 701 26.29 63.52 11.98
CA TYR A 701 25.14 64.40 12.05
C TYR A 701 24.14 64.06 10.96
N VAL A 702 22.87 64.38 11.19
CA VAL A 702 21.81 64.34 10.18
C VAL A 702 21.42 65.77 9.84
N VAL A 703 21.48 66.12 8.56
CA VAL A 703 21.04 67.42 8.04
C VAL A 703 19.71 67.21 7.35
N SER A 704 18.66 67.84 7.86
CA SER A 704 17.36 67.97 7.22
C SER A 704 17.34 69.27 6.42
N ILE A 705 17.14 69.19 5.11
CA ILE A 705 17.10 70.34 4.19
C ILE A 705 15.70 70.44 3.59
N GLU A 706 15.09 71.61 3.73
CA GLU A 706 13.81 71.93 3.10
C GLU A 706 14.06 72.75 1.83
N THR A 707 13.64 72.23 0.68
CA THR A 707 13.60 72.94 -0.59
C THR A 707 12.21 73.50 -0.86
N GLU A 708 12.03 74.20 -1.97
CA GLU A 708 10.71 74.63 -2.42
C GLU A 708 9.70 73.47 -2.60
N LYS A 709 10.18 72.27 -2.93
CA LYS A 709 9.32 71.12 -3.28
C LYS A 709 9.27 70.03 -2.22
N GLN A 710 10.31 69.85 -1.41
CA GLN A 710 10.42 68.69 -0.53
C GLN A 710 11.39 68.90 0.65
N THR A 711 11.33 67.99 1.62
CA THR A 711 12.32 67.89 2.70
C THR A 711 13.17 66.64 2.49
N ILE A 712 14.49 66.79 2.53
CA ILE A 712 15.46 65.72 2.31
C ILE A 712 16.42 65.63 3.50
N ASN A 713 16.63 64.42 3.99
CA ASN A 713 17.61 64.14 5.04
C ASN A 713 18.92 63.60 4.44
N LYS A 714 20.06 64.12 4.91
CA LYS A 714 21.41 63.72 4.48
C LYS A 714 22.31 63.49 5.68
N LYS A 715 23.16 62.48 5.60
CA LYS A 715 24.24 62.27 6.57
C LYS A 715 25.35 63.30 6.34
N LEU A 716 25.88 63.85 7.42
CA LEU A 716 27.04 64.74 7.46
C LEU A 716 28.06 64.21 8.48
N ILE A 717 29.33 64.15 8.09
CA ILE A 717 30.42 63.66 8.92
C ILE A 717 31.35 64.83 9.21
N LYS A 718 31.45 65.23 10.49
CA LYS A 718 32.37 66.28 10.95
C LYS A 718 33.67 65.64 11.45
N GLN A 719 34.81 66.07 10.91
CA GLN A 719 36.15 65.70 11.36
C GLN A 719 36.73 66.74 12.30
#